data_AF-A0A653AF09-F1
#
_entry.id   AF-A0A653AF09-F1
#
_cell.length_a   1.000
_cell.length_b   1.000
_cell.length_c   1.000
_cell.angle_alpha   90.00
_cell.angle_beta   90.00
_cell.angle_gamma   90.00
#
_symmetry.space_group_name_H-M   'P 1'
#
loop_
_entity.id
_entity.type
_entity.pdbx_description
1 polymer ?
#
loop_
_entity_poly.entity_id
_entity_poly.type
_entity_poly.pdbx_seq_one_letter_code
_entity_poly.pdbx_strand_id
1 'polypeptide(L)'
;MSGHDLGPITPESGREKIGAVMVVGAGVSGIQAALDSANAGFRVYLVEKGPSIGGRMSQLDKTFPTNDCSMCILSPKFLECASNPNITILTETEVEAVVGEAGNFSVHLLAAPRFVDLEKCTGCGVCAEYCPVNIRDEYNAGLATVKCIHLPFPQAVPAASVVDPAHCLFLNRRECQICVPTCRNRAIDFHQEAQRHTIRVGGIILAPGYEPFDPSGQSLYGYDRFRNVFTGLEYERLLSASGPNAGVLRRPSDGAAPARIAWIQCVGSRDVSIGSGYCSSVCCMYAMKQVILSKEHIPGLEAVVFHNDVRAFGKGFERYYERAKGLDGVRFEWAKPVIVGEDPETHALTLRYRVGGEAVREERFDMVVLSVGLSSPSSHAELAGIFGIPLSEEGFCAPSASLRPMETGRPGVYACGVFCGPMDIPDSVTMASGAAALATRDLGRVRGTLVEEKSYPPERDTLGEPPRVGVFVCHCGTNIIKGVDVSKVVDYASGLEGVVHAQEETFSCSIDSIKRMVEVIQKKSLNRVVVAACTPRTHEPVFQDALKQAGLNPFLFEMANIREHCAWVHMGEKGLATQKARDLVRMAVMKARLLSPLTQQTYPVLRSALVIGGGISGMSAALSLADQGVKVHLVEKGPALGGMAARLRRTLEGEDVQAALKTLTERVYRHLLIQVHTQAEIRHFSGYVGNFRTTIETGKRRAPVDIPHGATVVATGGAEFRPDEYLYGRNDRVLTHLELEGEIADETARIQECRSLVMIQCVGSRDAERPYCSRVCCGQAVKNALGLKALNPSMKITVLYRDMRTYGLMEHAYRKAAESGVVFIRYHEADKPVVTAGEGGGPLEILVTEPTLGRKLRLQADIVSLAAATIPAADNHQLSQQLKVPLNADGFFMEAHMKLRPVDFPTDGIFMCGLAHGPKRLGESIAQGHAAAARVMTLLSREEMRGEGAVCRVDASKCTGCRVCETVCPFHAVAVEEGSGVAAVNPALCKGCGLCAASCRSGALQVMGNNEEQVFSQLEAFLVQPDGQRRVAA
;
A
#
# COMPACT_ATOMS: atom_id res chain seq x y z
N MET A 1 -5.47 -51.76 10.07
CA MET A 1 -4.28 -52.65 10.12
C MET A 1 -3.73 -52.68 8.71
N SER A 2 -2.51 -52.32 8.35
CA SER A 2 -1.22 -51.99 8.97
C SER A 2 -0.82 -50.57 8.53
N GLY A 3 -0.28 -49.66 9.36
CA GLY A 3 0.78 -49.87 10.33
C GLY A 3 2.14 -49.81 9.63
N HIS A 4 2.49 -48.66 9.02
CA HIS A 4 3.87 -48.38 8.62
C HIS A 4 4.48 -47.37 9.57
N ASP A 5 5.48 -47.89 10.27
CA ASP A 5 6.35 -47.27 11.27
C ASP A 5 7.12 -46.09 10.65
N LEU A 6 6.93 -44.89 11.19
CA LEU A 6 7.74 -43.71 10.86
C LEU A 6 8.95 -43.72 11.79
N GLY A 7 10.04 -44.34 11.33
CA GLY A 7 11.35 -44.21 11.98
C GLY A 7 11.84 -42.75 11.98
N PRO A 8 12.76 -42.38 12.90
CA PRO A 8 13.27 -41.02 13.00
C PRO A 8 14.08 -40.66 11.76
N ILE A 9 13.55 -39.75 10.94
CA ILE A 9 14.27 -39.18 9.80
C ILE A 9 15.23 -38.13 10.37
N THR A 10 16.49 -38.51 10.56
CA THR A 10 17.60 -37.55 10.72
C THR A 10 17.77 -36.76 9.41
N PRO A 11 17.89 -35.42 9.45
CA PRO A 11 18.10 -34.63 8.23
C PRO A 11 19.50 -34.90 7.68
N GLU A 12 19.57 -35.49 6.48
CA GLU A 12 20.79 -35.48 5.67
C GLU A 12 21.09 -34.03 5.24
N SER A 13 22.10 -33.43 5.87
CA SER A 13 22.66 -32.15 5.46
C SER A 13 23.30 -32.31 4.07
N GLY A 14 22.68 -31.74 3.03
CA GLY A 14 23.26 -31.76 1.68
C GLY A 14 22.32 -31.68 0.47
N ARG A 15 21.01 -31.48 0.64
CA ARG A 15 20.11 -31.38 -0.52
C ARG A 15 20.17 -30.01 -1.20
N GLU A 16 20.22 -30.02 -2.53
CA GLU A 16 20.24 -28.86 -3.42
C GLU A 16 19.14 -27.84 -3.09
N LYS A 17 19.49 -26.55 -3.08
CA LYS A 17 18.54 -25.45 -2.81
C LYS A 17 17.47 -25.39 -3.89
N ILE A 18 16.24 -25.05 -3.51
CA ILE A 18 15.11 -24.96 -4.45
C ILE A 18 14.83 -23.49 -4.81
N GLY A 19 14.80 -23.18 -6.11
CA GLY A 19 14.50 -21.86 -6.67
C GLY A 19 13.02 -21.45 -6.60
N ALA A 20 12.33 -21.79 -5.50
CA ALA A 20 10.92 -21.51 -5.29
C ALA A 20 10.64 -20.92 -3.91
N VAL A 21 9.59 -20.11 -3.79
CA VAL A 21 9.12 -19.51 -2.54
C VAL A 21 7.65 -19.88 -2.32
N MET A 22 7.30 -20.27 -1.09
CA MET A 22 5.89 -20.38 -0.70
C MET A 22 5.45 -19.14 0.06
N VAL A 23 4.28 -18.62 -0.29
CA VAL A 23 3.63 -17.52 0.43
C VAL A 23 2.30 -18.06 0.98
N VAL A 24 2.11 -18.00 2.29
CA VAL A 24 0.92 -18.52 2.99
C VAL A 24 0.03 -17.34 3.42
N GLY A 25 -1.17 -17.26 2.86
CA GLY A 25 -2.10 -16.15 2.99
C GLY A 25 -1.99 -15.18 1.81
N ALA A 26 -3.09 -14.91 1.11
CA ALA A 26 -3.14 -14.14 -0.12
C ALA A 26 -3.92 -12.83 0.01
N GLY A 27 -3.80 -12.17 1.18
CA GLY A 27 -4.13 -10.75 1.32
C GLY A 27 -3.14 -9.84 0.56
N VAL A 28 -3.28 -8.53 0.69
CA VAL A 28 -2.40 -7.56 0.00
C VAL A 28 -0.90 -7.79 0.27
N SER A 29 -0.53 -8.22 1.48
CA SER A 29 0.85 -8.60 1.81
C SER A 29 1.31 -9.84 1.07
N GLY A 30 0.53 -10.92 1.07
CA GLY A 30 0.88 -12.14 0.35
C GLY A 30 1.00 -11.92 -1.15
N ILE A 31 0.06 -11.19 -1.73
CA ILE A 31 0.07 -10.79 -3.14
C ILE A 31 1.35 -9.99 -3.46
N GLN A 32 1.68 -8.98 -2.65
CA GLN A 32 2.90 -8.20 -2.87
C GLN A 32 4.16 -9.05 -2.77
N ALA A 33 4.26 -9.90 -1.75
CA ALA A 33 5.40 -10.79 -1.56
C ALA A 33 5.55 -11.77 -2.74
N ALA A 34 4.44 -12.35 -3.20
CA ALA A 34 4.43 -13.26 -4.34
C ALA A 34 4.89 -12.56 -5.64
N LEU A 35 4.38 -11.35 -5.90
CA LEU A 35 4.77 -10.56 -7.07
C LEU A 35 6.26 -10.17 -7.02
N ASP A 36 6.76 -9.72 -5.87
CA ASP A 36 8.17 -9.34 -5.74
C ASP A 36 9.10 -10.55 -5.89
N SER A 37 8.76 -11.69 -5.29
CA SER A 37 9.53 -12.93 -5.44
C SER A 37 9.50 -13.44 -6.89
N ALA A 38 8.33 -13.46 -7.53
CA ALA A 38 8.18 -13.92 -8.91
C ALA A 38 8.92 -13.01 -9.90
N ASN A 39 8.74 -11.69 -9.77
CA ASN A 39 9.39 -10.70 -10.62
C ASN A 39 10.91 -10.60 -10.36
N ALA A 40 11.39 -11.12 -9.23
CA ALA A 40 12.81 -11.30 -8.97
C ALA A 40 13.38 -12.61 -9.57
N GLY A 41 12.57 -13.42 -10.25
CA GLY A 41 13.02 -14.64 -10.93
C GLY A 41 12.97 -15.91 -10.08
N PHE A 42 11.89 -16.10 -9.32
CA PHE A 42 11.62 -17.34 -8.58
C PHE A 42 10.24 -17.90 -8.90
N ARG A 43 10.09 -19.22 -8.82
CA ARG A 43 8.76 -19.84 -8.79
C ARG A 43 8.08 -19.52 -7.46
N VAL A 44 6.80 -19.22 -7.47
CA VAL A 44 6.03 -18.90 -6.28
C VAL A 44 4.79 -19.76 -6.20
N TYR A 45 4.52 -20.28 -5.00
CA TYR A 45 3.27 -20.92 -4.63
C TYR A 45 2.54 -20.03 -3.63
N LEU A 46 1.43 -19.43 -4.05
CA LEU A 46 0.60 -18.55 -3.23
C LEU A 46 -0.58 -19.36 -2.70
N VAL A 47 -0.50 -19.74 -1.42
CA VAL A 47 -1.49 -20.55 -0.72
C VAL A 47 -2.52 -19.65 -0.05
N GLU A 48 -3.80 -19.89 -0.30
CA GLU A 48 -4.92 -19.16 0.26
C GLU A 48 -5.96 -20.14 0.81
N LYS A 49 -6.36 -19.92 2.07
CA LYS A 49 -7.37 -20.75 2.74
C LYS A 49 -8.74 -20.57 2.11
N GLY A 50 -9.11 -19.34 1.75
CA GLY A 50 -10.39 -19.03 1.15
C GLY A 50 -10.48 -19.33 -0.36
N PRO A 51 -11.65 -19.08 -0.96
CA PRO A 51 -11.90 -19.36 -2.38
C PRO A 51 -11.28 -18.32 -3.32
N SER A 52 -10.69 -17.24 -2.79
CA SER A 52 -10.12 -16.18 -3.61
C SER A 52 -9.06 -15.39 -2.86
N ILE A 53 -8.05 -14.90 -3.59
CA ILE A 53 -7.07 -13.95 -3.09
C ILE A 53 -7.71 -12.57 -2.87
N GLY A 54 -7.11 -11.75 -2.01
CA GLY A 54 -7.47 -10.35 -1.81
C GLY A 54 -7.58 -9.93 -0.35
N GLY A 55 -7.89 -10.87 0.53
CA GLY A 55 -8.07 -10.65 1.97
C GLY A 55 -9.03 -9.49 2.27
N ARG A 56 -8.88 -8.88 3.44
CA ARG A 56 -9.77 -7.79 3.90
C ARG A 56 -9.71 -6.52 3.05
N MET A 57 -8.62 -6.27 2.32
CA MET A 57 -8.49 -5.07 1.47
C MET A 57 -9.53 -5.07 0.32
N SER A 58 -9.90 -6.25 -0.17
CA SER A 58 -10.94 -6.41 -1.19
C SER A 58 -12.33 -5.92 -0.70
N GLN A 59 -12.61 -6.07 0.60
CA GLN A 59 -13.89 -5.67 1.21
C GLN A 59 -14.02 -4.15 1.43
N LEU A 60 -12.91 -3.40 1.43
CA LEU A 60 -12.91 -1.96 1.67
C LEU A 60 -13.47 -1.19 0.46
N ASP A 61 -14.17 -0.07 0.70
CA ASP A 61 -14.59 0.80 -0.40
C ASP A 61 -13.43 1.67 -0.89
N LYS A 62 -12.91 2.54 0.00
CA LYS A 62 -11.73 3.39 -0.25
C LYS A 62 -10.60 3.13 0.75
N THR A 63 -9.41 3.64 0.47
CA THR A 63 -8.26 3.59 1.38
C THR A 63 -7.81 5.00 1.82
N PHE A 64 -7.73 5.25 3.13
CA PHE A 64 -7.12 6.48 3.68
C PHE A 64 -5.61 6.51 3.45
N PRO A 65 -4.92 7.66 3.33
CA PRO A 65 -5.46 9.01 3.36
C PRO A 65 -5.80 9.54 1.95
N THR A 66 -5.59 8.74 0.89
CA THR A 66 -5.77 9.16 -0.50
C THR A 66 -7.23 9.11 -0.96
N ASN A 67 -8.07 8.33 -0.28
CA ASN A 67 -9.43 7.97 -0.70
C ASN A 67 -9.47 7.22 -2.05
N ASP A 68 -8.37 6.56 -2.43
CA ASP A 68 -8.37 5.70 -3.62
C ASP A 68 -9.38 4.56 -3.46
N CYS A 69 -10.06 4.21 -4.54
CA CYS A 69 -10.88 3.01 -4.61
C CYS A 69 -10.03 1.77 -4.33
N SER A 70 -10.34 1.04 -3.25
CA SER A 70 -9.52 -0.08 -2.78
C SER A 70 -9.40 -1.17 -3.85
N MET A 71 -10.54 -1.60 -4.38
CA MET A 71 -10.58 -2.61 -5.43
C MET A 71 -9.88 -2.13 -6.72
N CYS A 72 -9.98 -0.85 -7.06
CA CYS A 72 -9.41 -0.31 -8.29
C CYS A 72 -7.87 -0.29 -8.30
N ILE A 73 -7.26 -0.18 -7.11
CA ILE A 73 -5.80 -0.26 -6.98
C ILE A 73 -5.35 -1.71 -6.74
N LEU A 74 -6.19 -2.55 -6.14
CA LEU A 74 -5.88 -3.95 -5.85
C LEU A 74 -6.08 -4.88 -7.06
N SER A 75 -7.09 -4.64 -7.91
CA SER A 75 -7.41 -5.50 -9.05
C SER A 75 -6.25 -5.65 -10.06
N PRO A 76 -5.45 -4.61 -10.38
CA PRO A 76 -4.26 -4.81 -11.22
C PRO A 76 -3.29 -5.85 -10.65
N LYS A 77 -3.14 -5.91 -9.31
CA LYS A 77 -2.27 -6.92 -8.67
C LYS A 77 -2.87 -8.33 -8.74
N PHE A 78 -4.20 -8.46 -8.67
CA PHE A 78 -4.86 -9.75 -8.89
C PHE A 78 -4.58 -10.29 -10.29
N LEU A 79 -4.70 -9.42 -11.30
CA LEU A 79 -4.44 -9.75 -12.69
C LEU A 79 -2.96 -10.06 -12.92
N GLU A 80 -2.06 -9.28 -12.32
CA GLU A 80 -0.62 -9.55 -12.36
C GLU A 80 -0.31 -10.92 -11.76
N CYS A 81 -0.88 -11.28 -10.60
CA CYS A 81 -0.73 -12.62 -10.03
C CYS A 81 -1.30 -13.72 -10.92
N ALA A 82 -2.53 -13.56 -11.41
CA ALA A 82 -3.23 -14.57 -12.20
C ALA A 82 -2.59 -14.82 -13.57
N SER A 83 -1.94 -13.82 -14.15
CA SER A 83 -1.32 -13.89 -15.48
C SER A 83 0.20 -14.13 -15.43
N ASN A 84 0.79 -14.19 -14.23
CA ASN A 84 2.21 -14.46 -14.07
C ASN A 84 2.43 -15.99 -14.08
N PRO A 85 3.15 -16.55 -15.07
CA PRO A 85 3.37 -18.00 -15.16
C PRO A 85 4.18 -18.54 -13.98
N ASN A 86 4.89 -17.67 -13.26
CA ASN A 86 5.71 -18.04 -12.11
C ASN A 86 4.96 -18.04 -10.78
N ILE A 87 3.65 -17.72 -10.78
CA ILE A 87 2.82 -17.75 -9.58
C ILE A 87 1.75 -18.82 -9.76
N THR A 88 1.80 -19.85 -8.92
CA THR A 88 0.71 -20.82 -8.77
C THR A 88 -0.17 -20.43 -7.60
N ILE A 89 -1.42 -20.06 -7.88
CA ILE A 89 -2.42 -19.73 -6.85
C ILE A 89 -3.12 -21.01 -6.42
N LEU A 90 -3.04 -21.33 -5.13
CA LEU A 90 -3.65 -22.50 -4.50
C LEU A 90 -4.71 -22.02 -3.51
N THR A 91 -5.96 -21.86 -3.96
CA THR A 91 -7.11 -21.51 -3.09
C THR A 91 -7.69 -22.72 -2.40
N GLU A 92 -8.55 -22.53 -1.40
CA GLU A 92 -9.12 -23.62 -0.60
C GLU A 92 -8.03 -24.53 -0.03
N THR A 93 -6.83 -24.00 0.20
CA THR A 93 -5.64 -24.79 0.53
C THR A 93 -5.02 -24.32 1.82
N GLU A 94 -4.75 -25.25 2.73
CA GLU A 94 -4.09 -25.01 4.01
C GLU A 94 -2.80 -25.84 4.14
N VAL A 95 -1.88 -25.37 4.98
CA VAL A 95 -0.63 -26.08 5.26
C VAL A 95 -0.87 -27.07 6.41
N GLU A 96 -0.61 -28.37 6.19
CA GLU A 96 -0.73 -29.40 7.24
C GLU A 96 0.59 -29.59 8.00
N ALA A 97 1.73 -29.57 7.31
CA ALA A 97 3.04 -29.82 7.91
C ALA A 97 4.21 -29.24 7.09
N VAL A 98 5.31 -28.91 7.76
CA VAL A 98 6.52 -28.36 7.12
C VAL A 98 7.76 -29.04 7.69
N VAL A 99 8.47 -29.78 6.83
CA VAL A 99 9.73 -30.45 7.18
C VAL A 99 10.90 -29.88 6.36
N GLY A 100 12.11 -29.99 6.89
CA GLY A 100 13.31 -29.47 6.25
C GLY A 100 13.80 -28.13 6.82
N GLU A 101 14.74 -27.53 6.10
CA GLU A 101 15.53 -26.38 6.53
C GLU A 101 15.61 -25.29 5.46
N ALA A 102 16.16 -24.12 5.83
CA ALA A 102 16.29 -22.98 4.92
C ALA A 102 16.99 -23.37 3.61
N GLY A 103 16.33 -23.11 2.49
CA GLY A 103 16.79 -23.51 1.15
C GLY A 103 16.15 -24.80 0.63
N ASN A 104 15.55 -25.63 1.49
CA ASN A 104 14.94 -26.89 1.10
C ASN A 104 13.87 -27.39 2.09
N PHE A 105 12.70 -26.77 2.03
CA PHE A 105 11.51 -27.22 2.74
C PHE A 105 10.69 -28.17 1.87
N SER A 106 10.06 -29.14 2.51
CA SER A 106 8.96 -29.92 1.96
C SER A 106 7.70 -29.55 2.73
N VAL A 107 6.75 -28.93 2.04
CA VAL A 107 5.50 -28.43 2.62
C VAL A 107 4.34 -29.31 2.18
N HIS A 108 3.64 -29.87 3.16
CA HIS A 108 2.45 -30.68 2.96
C HIS A 108 1.21 -29.79 3.01
N LEU A 109 0.39 -29.88 1.97
CA LEU A 109 -0.79 -29.03 1.76
C LEU A 109 -2.04 -29.91 1.68
N LEU A 110 -3.15 -29.40 2.21
CA LEU A 110 -4.48 -29.96 2.06
C LEU A 110 -5.37 -28.97 1.32
N ALA A 111 -5.79 -29.34 0.12
CA ALA A 111 -6.76 -28.60 -0.67
C ALA A 111 -8.17 -29.17 -0.45
N ALA A 112 -9.09 -28.35 0.07
CA ALA A 112 -10.50 -28.69 0.21
C ALA A 112 -11.21 -28.69 -1.17
N PRO A 113 -12.24 -29.52 -1.35
CA PRO A 113 -12.99 -29.56 -2.60
C PRO A 113 -13.80 -28.28 -2.78
N ARG A 114 -13.60 -27.59 -3.90
CA ARG A 114 -14.42 -26.44 -4.34
C ARG A 114 -15.80 -26.88 -4.87
N PHE A 115 -15.90 -28.15 -5.28
CA PHE A 115 -17.00 -28.75 -6.05
C PHE A 115 -17.26 -28.09 -7.41
N VAL A 116 -16.29 -27.31 -7.88
CA VAL A 116 -16.28 -26.65 -9.18
C VAL A 116 -14.87 -26.76 -9.75
N ASP A 117 -14.78 -27.33 -10.94
CA ASP A 117 -13.55 -27.45 -11.73
C ASP A 117 -13.10 -26.07 -12.23
N LEU A 118 -11.90 -25.64 -11.79
CA LEU A 118 -11.33 -24.33 -12.11
C LEU A 118 -10.99 -24.16 -13.58
N GLU A 119 -10.67 -25.24 -14.30
CA GLU A 119 -10.31 -25.18 -15.72
C GLU A 119 -11.55 -25.03 -16.60
N LYS A 120 -12.67 -25.64 -16.18
CA LYS A 120 -13.95 -25.58 -16.92
C LYS A 120 -14.83 -24.39 -16.55
N CYS A 121 -14.69 -23.85 -15.34
CA CYS A 121 -15.53 -22.76 -14.87
C CYS A 121 -15.17 -21.44 -15.54
N THR A 122 -16.17 -20.76 -16.11
CA THR A 122 -16.01 -19.39 -16.62
C THR A 122 -16.46 -18.33 -15.63
N GLY A 123 -16.96 -18.71 -14.45
CA GLY A 123 -17.50 -17.76 -13.49
C GLY A 123 -18.75 -17.03 -13.96
N CYS A 124 -19.52 -17.57 -14.92
CA CYS A 124 -20.68 -16.89 -15.50
C CYS A 124 -21.86 -16.65 -14.54
N GLY A 125 -21.87 -17.27 -13.36
CA GLY A 125 -22.91 -17.06 -12.34
C GLY A 125 -24.27 -17.72 -12.62
N VAL A 126 -24.51 -18.28 -13.81
CA VAL A 126 -25.81 -18.91 -14.18
C VAL A 126 -26.26 -19.95 -13.14
N CYS A 127 -25.34 -20.78 -12.64
CA CYS A 127 -25.67 -21.78 -11.62
C CYS A 127 -26.21 -21.20 -10.31
N ALA A 128 -25.81 -19.97 -9.95
CA ALA A 128 -26.28 -19.27 -8.76
C ALA A 128 -27.76 -18.86 -8.93
N GLU A 129 -28.17 -18.41 -10.12
CA GLU A 129 -29.55 -17.96 -10.40
C GLU A 129 -30.59 -19.04 -10.10
N TYR A 130 -30.24 -20.31 -10.32
CA TYR A 130 -31.13 -21.46 -10.11
C TYR A 130 -31.00 -22.12 -8.73
N CYS A 131 -30.01 -21.72 -7.91
CA CYS A 131 -29.83 -22.31 -6.60
C CYS A 131 -30.96 -21.87 -5.64
N PRO A 132 -31.71 -22.81 -5.02
CA PRO A 132 -32.81 -22.46 -4.11
C PRO A 132 -32.32 -22.02 -2.73
N VAL A 133 -31.07 -22.36 -2.36
CA VAL A 133 -30.50 -22.07 -1.05
C VAL A 133 -29.85 -20.69 -1.05
N ASN A 134 -30.28 -19.84 -0.12
CA ASN A 134 -29.60 -18.59 0.22
C ASN A 134 -28.81 -18.79 1.52
N ILE A 135 -27.61 -18.25 1.57
CA ILE A 135 -26.71 -18.23 2.72
C ILE A 135 -26.32 -16.79 3.05
N ARG A 136 -25.78 -16.56 4.24
CA ARG A 136 -25.25 -15.24 4.60
C ARG A 136 -24.03 -14.93 3.74
N ASP A 137 -23.94 -13.70 3.28
CA ASP A 137 -22.81 -13.23 2.48
C ASP A 137 -21.69 -12.71 3.38
N GLU A 138 -20.69 -13.56 3.64
CA GLU A 138 -19.53 -13.19 4.45
C GLU A 138 -18.69 -12.06 3.85
N TYR A 139 -18.64 -11.96 2.51
CA TYR A 139 -17.93 -10.88 1.83
C TYR A 139 -18.59 -9.53 2.11
N ASN A 140 -19.93 -9.51 2.20
CA ASN A 140 -20.71 -8.35 2.63
C ASN A 140 -20.95 -8.30 4.15
N ALA A 141 -20.07 -8.92 4.95
CA ALA A 141 -20.10 -8.90 6.41
C ALA A 141 -21.43 -9.37 7.01
N GLY A 142 -22.14 -10.29 6.34
CA GLY A 142 -23.43 -10.81 6.78
C GLY A 142 -24.63 -9.88 6.57
N LEU A 143 -24.42 -8.70 5.95
CA LEU A 143 -25.47 -7.71 5.68
C LEU A 143 -26.36 -8.07 4.47
N ALA A 144 -25.97 -9.08 3.70
CA ALA A 144 -26.67 -9.56 2.52
C ALA A 144 -26.74 -11.09 2.51
N THR A 145 -27.47 -11.63 1.55
CA THR A 145 -27.47 -13.06 1.26
C THR A 145 -26.96 -13.33 -0.14
N VAL A 146 -26.20 -14.41 -0.30
CA VAL A 146 -25.79 -14.98 -1.59
C VAL A 146 -26.33 -16.39 -1.75
N LYS A 147 -26.16 -16.97 -2.92
CA LYS A 147 -26.57 -18.34 -3.22
C LYS A 147 -25.52 -19.33 -2.72
N CYS A 148 -25.93 -20.55 -2.35
CA CYS A 148 -25.01 -21.58 -1.87
C CYS A 148 -23.88 -21.87 -2.89
N ILE A 149 -24.19 -21.88 -4.20
CA ILE A 149 -23.19 -21.77 -5.26
C ILE A 149 -23.11 -20.32 -5.75
N HIS A 150 -21.95 -19.68 -5.64
CA HIS A 150 -21.78 -18.25 -5.95
C HIS A 150 -20.34 -17.93 -6.37
N LEU A 151 -20.13 -16.73 -6.93
CA LEU A 151 -18.79 -16.13 -7.02
C LEU A 151 -18.45 -15.47 -5.68
N PRO A 152 -17.22 -15.63 -5.14
CA PRO A 152 -16.83 -15.03 -3.86
C PRO A 152 -17.05 -13.51 -3.82
N PHE A 153 -16.68 -12.82 -4.91
CA PHE A 153 -16.99 -11.41 -5.17
C PHE A 153 -16.75 -11.11 -6.66
N PRO A 154 -17.22 -9.98 -7.22
CA PRO A 154 -17.24 -9.75 -8.67
C PRO A 154 -15.87 -9.76 -9.37
N GLN A 155 -14.78 -9.39 -8.67
CA GLN A 155 -13.41 -9.39 -9.19
C GLN A 155 -12.56 -10.53 -8.60
N ALA A 156 -13.18 -11.59 -8.09
CA ALA A 156 -12.49 -12.70 -7.46
C ALA A 156 -11.47 -13.36 -8.39
N VAL A 157 -10.33 -13.71 -7.81
CA VAL A 157 -9.28 -14.51 -8.45
C VAL A 157 -8.99 -15.72 -7.58
N PRO A 158 -9.14 -16.96 -8.10
CA PRO A 158 -9.64 -17.32 -9.43
C PRO A 158 -11.09 -16.84 -9.71
N ALA A 159 -11.37 -16.48 -10.96
CA ALA A 159 -12.69 -16.04 -11.41
C ALA A 159 -13.63 -17.24 -11.62
N ALA A 160 -13.89 -17.99 -10.54
CA ALA A 160 -14.67 -19.22 -10.57
C ALA A 160 -15.64 -19.28 -9.40
N SER A 161 -16.79 -19.92 -9.62
CA SER A 161 -17.78 -20.16 -8.57
C SER A 161 -17.26 -21.16 -7.53
N VAL A 162 -17.83 -21.10 -6.32
CA VAL A 162 -17.59 -22.02 -5.22
C VAL A 162 -18.94 -22.49 -4.66
N VAL A 163 -19.01 -23.73 -4.19
CA VAL A 163 -20.17 -24.27 -3.46
C VAL A 163 -19.86 -24.25 -1.97
N ASP A 164 -20.74 -23.65 -1.16
CA ASP A 164 -20.71 -23.80 0.29
C ASP A 164 -21.15 -25.22 0.68
N PRO A 165 -20.26 -26.08 1.20
CA PRO A 165 -20.61 -27.46 1.54
C PRO A 165 -21.55 -27.55 2.75
N ALA A 166 -21.44 -26.64 3.71
CA ALA A 166 -22.24 -26.66 4.94
C ALA A 166 -23.73 -26.45 4.67
N HIS A 167 -24.08 -25.73 3.60
CA HIS A 167 -25.47 -25.40 3.27
C HIS A 167 -26.01 -26.08 2.01
N CYS A 168 -25.19 -26.81 1.25
CA CYS A 168 -25.61 -27.47 0.02
C CYS A 168 -26.57 -28.65 0.28
N LEU A 169 -27.78 -28.61 -0.27
CA LEU A 169 -28.75 -29.70 -0.13
C LEU A 169 -28.29 -31.01 -0.77
N PHE A 170 -27.46 -30.95 -1.82
CA PHE A 170 -26.88 -32.17 -2.40
C PHE A 170 -25.86 -32.82 -1.47
N LEU A 171 -24.89 -32.03 -1.01
CA LEU A 171 -23.75 -32.56 -0.24
C LEU A 171 -24.22 -33.08 1.13
N ASN A 172 -25.22 -32.43 1.73
CA ASN A 172 -25.75 -32.81 3.03
C ASN A 172 -26.84 -33.89 2.97
N ARG A 173 -27.74 -33.85 1.97
CA ARG A 173 -28.97 -34.68 1.95
C ARG A 173 -29.24 -35.40 0.63
N ARG A 174 -28.43 -35.16 -0.40
CA ARG A 174 -28.61 -35.70 -1.77
C ARG A 174 -29.95 -35.30 -2.44
N GLU A 175 -30.52 -34.16 -2.05
CA GLU A 175 -31.89 -33.75 -2.45
C GLU A 175 -31.96 -32.85 -3.70
N CYS A 176 -30.88 -32.16 -4.10
CA CYS A 176 -30.91 -31.15 -5.16
C CYS A 176 -29.69 -31.28 -6.10
N GLN A 177 -29.87 -31.13 -7.42
CA GLN A 177 -28.75 -31.04 -8.37
C GLN A 177 -28.95 -29.97 -9.44
N ILE A 178 -29.86 -29.01 -9.24
CA ILE A 178 -30.33 -28.06 -10.28
C ILE A 178 -29.18 -27.26 -10.92
N CYS A 179 -28.14 -26.93 -10.16
CA CYS A 179 -26.99 -26.19 -10.69
C CYS A 179 -26.16 -27.00 -11.71
N VAL A 180 -26.16 -28.34 -11.64
CA VAL A 180 -25.39 -29.21 -12.54
C VAL A 180 -25.87 -29.14 -14.00
N PRO A 181 -27.15 -29.41 -14.34
CA PRO A 181 -27.62 -29.34 -15.72
C PRO A 181 -27.67 -27.91 -16.27
N THR A 182 -27.70 -26.87 -15.41
CA THR A 182 -27.66 -25.47 -15.85
C THR A 182 -26.24 -24.99 -16.18
N CYS A 183 -25.20 -25.68 -15.69
CA CYS A 183 -23.81 -25.39 -16.02
C CYS A 183 -23.45 -25.92 -17.42
N ARG A 184 -23.51 -25.04 -18.43
CA ARG A 184 -23.17 -25.37 -19.84
C ARG A 184 -21.76 -25.94 -20.01
N ASN A 185 -20.81 -25.49 -19.19
CA ASN A 185 -19.41 -25.94 -19.26
C ASN A 185 -19.15 -27.24 -18.46
N ARG A 186 -20.18 -27.79 -17.79
CA ARG A 186 -20.07 -29.00 -16.96
C ARG A 186 -18.92 -28.92 -15.94
N ALA A 187 -18.80 -27.76 -15.30
CA ALA A 187 -17.75 -27.48 -14.32
C ALA A 187 -18.09 -27.94 -12.90
N ILE A 188 -19.37 -28.15 -12.57
CA ILE A 188 -19.79 -28.52 -11.22
C ILE A 188 -19.60 -30.02 -11.02
N ASP A 189 -18.84 -30.40 -10.00
CA ASP A 189 -18.56 -31.78 -9.64
C ASP A 189 -18.64 -31.97 -8.12
N PHE A 190 -19.76 -32.54 -7.67
CA PHE A 190 -20.00 -32.83 -6.25
C PHE A 190 -19.24 -34.05 -5.71
N HIS A 191 -18.48 -34.74 -6.56
CA HIS A 191 -17.66 -35.89 -6.18
C HIS A 191 -16.19 -35.51 -5.96
N GLN A 192 -15.83 -34.23 -6.08
CA GLN A 192 -14.50 -33.77 -5.69
C GLN A 192 -14.20 -34.14 -4.23
N GLU A 193 -13.02 -34.71 -4.01
CA GLU A 193 -12.48 -35.04 -2.70
C GLU A 193 -11.33 -34.10 -2.34
N ALA A 194 -11.03 -33.99 -1.04
CA ALA A 194 -9.88 -33.22 -0.58
C ALA A 194 -8.57 -33.82 -1.11
N GLN A 195 -7.69 -32.97 -1.63
CA GLN A 195 -6.44 -33.39 -2.25
C GLN A 195 -5.25 -33.03 -1.37
N ARG A 196 -4.32 -33.98 -1.21
CA ARG A 196 -3.05 -33.73 -0.53
C ARG A 196 -1.93 -33.57 -1.55
N HIS A 197 -1.17 -32.50 -1.40
CA HIS A 197 -0.02 -32.21 -2.24
C HIS A 197 1.21 -31.96 -1.38
N THR A 198 2.38 -32.29 -1.89
CA THR A 198 3.65 -31.93 -1.25
C THR A 198 4.46 -31.10 -2.21
N ILE A 199 4.82 -29.88 -1.79
CA ILE A 199 5.55 -28.91 -2.60
C ILE A 199 6.88 -28.61 -1.94
N ARG A 200 7.95 -28.61 -2.73
CA ARG A 200 9.29 -28.25 -2.26
C ARG A 200 9.59 -26.79 -2.56
N VAL A 201 10.10 -26.05 -1.58
CA VAL A 201 10.44 -24.63 -1.71
C VAL A 201 11.72 -24.29 -0.94
N GLY A 202 12.39 -23.21 -1.34
CA GLY A 202 13.61 -22.74 -0.69
C GLY A 202 13.36 -21.75 0.46
N GLY A 203 12.28 -20.96 0.37
CA GLY A 203 11.91 -19.98 1.39
C GLY A 203 10.40 -19.91 1.59
N ILE A 204 9.98 -19.49 2.78
CA ILE A 204 8.56 -19.40 3.15
C ILE A 204 8.25 -18.04 3.74
N ILE A 205 7.13 -17.44 3.32
CA ILE A 205 6.62 -16.16 3.81
C ILE A 205 5.20 -16.37 4.36
N LEU A 206 4.97 -15.97 5.61
CA LEU A 206 3.69 -16.08 6.30
C LEU A 206 3.00 -14.71 6.31
N ALA A 207 1.82 -14.64 5.70
CA ALA A 207 0.97 -13.46 5.61
C ALA A 207 -0.53 -13.79 5.82
N PRO A 208 -0.91 -14.56 6.87
CA PRO A 208 -2.30 -15.02 7.08
C PRO A 208 -3.31 -13.89 7.35
N GLY A 209 -2.86 -12.70 7.74
CA GLY A 209 -3.72 -11.53 7.92
C GLY A 209 -4.24 -11.40 9.35
N TYR A 210 -5.55 -11.16 9.49
CA TYR A 210 -6.23 -10.87 10.77
C TYR A 210 -7.75 -11.05 10.64
N GLU A 211 -8.42 -11.03 11.80
CA GLU A 211 -9.89 -10.93 11.87
C GLU A 211 -10.33 -9.62 12.54
N PRO A 212 -11.37 -8.94 12.02
CA PRO A 212 -12.01 -7.84 12.74
C PRO A 212 -12.49 -8.33 14.11
N PHE A 213 -12.30 -7.51 15.15
CA PHE A 213 -12.85 -7.83 16.47
C PHE A 213 -14.38 -7.92 16.42
N ASP A 214 -14.93 -8.96 17.06
CA ASP A 214 -16.37 -9.15 17.23
C ASP A 214 -16.87 -8.46 18.53
N PRO A 215 -17.71 -7.41 18.43
CA PRO A 215 -18.20 -6.68 19.58
C PRO A 215 -19.44 -7.28 20.26
N SER A 216 -19.93 -8.44 19.82
CA SER A 216 -21.13 -9.13 20.37
C SER A 216 -21.09 -9.30 21.90
N GLY A 217 -19.91 -9.56 22.46
CA GLY A 217 -19.70 -9.69 23.91
C GLY A 217 -19.73 -8.37 24.71
N GLN A 218 -19.77 -7.20 24.05
CA GLN A 218 -19.68 -5.89 24.70
C GLN A 218 -21.06 -5.21 24.78
N SER A 219 -21.87 -5.62 25.76
CA SER A 219 -23.26 -5.16 25.93
C SER A 219 -23.45 -3.64 25.97
N LEU A 220 -22.43 -2.89 26.41
CA LEU A 220 -22.42 -1.42 26.47
C LEU A 220 -22.51 -0.73 25.09
N TYR A 221 -22.20 -1.46 24.01
CA TYR A 221 -22.28 -1.00 22.63
C TYR A 221 -23.52 -1.49 21.89
N GLY A 222 -24.29 -2.43 22.45
CA GLY A 222 -25.59 -2.85 21.90
C GLY A 222 -25.55 -3.42 20.47
N TYR A 223 -24.42 -3.97 20.02
CA TYR A 223 -24.22 -4.48 18.66
C TYR A 223 -25.28 -5.51 18.23
N ASP A 224 -25.48 -6.57 19.01
CA ASP A 224 -26.50 -7.59 18.70
C ASP A 224 -27.94 -7.18 19.01
N ARG A 225 -28.11 -6.01 19.64
CA ARG A 225 -29.42 -5.55 20.13
C ARG A 225 -30.07 -4.55 19.20
N PHE A 226 -29.29 -3.70 18.53
CA PHE A 226 -29.80 -2.55 17.80
C PHE A 226 -29.38 -2.61 16.33
N ARG A 227 -30.36 -2.51 15.41
CA ARG A 227 -30.11 -2.66 13.96
C ARG A 227 -29.30 -1.51 13.36
N ASN A 228 -29.26 -0.35 14.03
CA ASN A 228 -28.51 0.84 13.60
C ASN A 228 -27.12 0.94 14.25
N VAL A 229 -26.65 -0.13 14.91
CA VAL A 229 -25.27 -0.29 15.38
C VAL A 229 -24.58 -1.31 14.49
N PHE A 230 -23.41 -0.95 13.95
CA PHE A 230 -22.63 -1.85 13.11
C PHE A 230 -21.13 -1.53 13.24
N THR A 231 -20.29 -2.48 12.88
CA THR A 231 -18.84 -2.36 12.85
C THR A 231 -18.35 -1.46 11.72
N GLY A 232 -17.10 -0.98 11.84
CA GLY A 232 -16.44 -0.23 10.78
C GLY A 232 -16.38 -1.00 9.46
N LEU A 233 -16.23 -2.33 9.47
CA LEU A 233 -16.19 -3.14 8.24
C LEU A 233 -17.57 -3.28 7.60
N GLU A 234 -18.62 -3.51 8.40
CA GLU A 234 -20.00 -3.49 7.90
C GLU A 234 -20.33 -2.14 7.26
N TYR A 235 -19.87 -1.03 7.86
CA TYR A 235 -20.04 0.29 7.27
C TYR A 235 -19.34 0.44 5.92
N GLU A 236 -18.13 -0.13 5.74
CA GLU A 236 -17.48 -0.18 4.42
C GLU A 236 -18.38 -0.86 3.39
N ARG A 237 -19.01 -1.99 3.77
CA ARG A 237 -19.89 -2.74 2.87
C ARG A 237 -21.17 -1.96 2.57
N LEU A 238 -21.79 -1.33 3.57
CA LEU A 238 -22.96 -0.46 3.35
C LEU A 238 -22.66 0.69 2.38
N LEU A 239 -21.47 1.28 2.47
CA LEU A 239 -21.05 2.39 1.62
C LEU A 239 -20.52 1.95 0.25
N SER A 240 -20.11 0.69 0.09
CA SER A 240 -19.45 0.22 -1.12
C SER A 240 -20.38 0.12 -2.32
N ALA A 241 -19.86 0.50 -3.49
CA ALA A 241 -20.53 0.32 -4.79
C ALA A 241 -20.89 -1.15 -5.10
N SER A 242 -20.10 -2.10 -4.62
CA SER A 242 -20.35 -3.54 -4.75
C SER A 242 -21.02 -4.16 -3.52
N GLY A 243 -21.43 -3.31 -2.56
CA GLY A 243 -22.09 -3.73 -1.34
C GLY A 243 -23.62 -3.81 -1.46
N PRO A 244 -24.31 -4.22 -0.39
CA PRO A 244 -25.76 -4.43 -0.39
C PRO A 244 -26.59 -3.22 -0.82
N ASN A 245 -26.12 -2.01 -0.54
CA ASN A 245 -26.85 -0.77 -0.86
C ASN A 245 -26.35 -0.09 -2.15
N ALA A 246 -25.50 -0.75 -2.93
CA ALA A 246 -24.97 -0.26 -4.21
C ALA A 246 -24.38 1.17 -4.15
N GLY A 247 -23.74 1.53 -3.04
CA GLY A 247 -23.13 2.84 -2.81
C GLY A 247 -24.07 3.94 -2.30
N VAL A 248 -25.24 3.58 -1.77
CA VAL A 248 -26.17 4.53 -1.13
C VAL A 248 -26.21 4.28 0.38
N LEU A 249 -25.78 5.26 1.18
CA LEU A 249 -25.79 5.13 2.62
C LEU A 249 -27.23 5.19 3.18
N ARG A 250 -27.66 4.12 3.84
CA ARG A 250 -29.01 3.95 4.40
C ARG A 250 -28.94 3.28 5.77
N ARG A 251 -29.86 3.65 6.66
CA ARG A 251 -30.10 2.97 7.93
C ARG A 251 -30.61 1.55 7.69
N PRO A 252 -30.03 0.52 8.34
CA PRO A 252 -30.55 -0.84 8.24
C PRO A 252 -31.95 -1.04 8.85
N SER A 253 -32.37 -0.18 9.79
CA SER A 253 -33.70 -0.30 10.43
C SER A 253 -34.85 -0.01 9.48
N ASP A 254 -34.77 1.07 8.69
CA ASP A 254 -35.88 1.64 7.92
C ASP A 254 -35.53 2.07 6.48
N GLY A 255 -34.27 1.96 6.07
CA GLY A 255 -33.80 2.32 4.73
C GLY A 255 -33.66 3.82 4.46
N ALA A 256 -33.89 4.68 5.45
CA ALA A 256 -33.75 6.13 5.34
C ALA A 256 -32.28 6.58 5.39
N ALA A 257 -32.01 7.80 4.91
CA ALA A 257 -30.68 8.41 5.02
C ALA A 257 -30.43 8.91 6.45
N PRO A 258 -29.26 8.65 7.06
CA PRO A 258 -28.93 9.20 8.38
C PRO A 258 -28.63 10.70 8.30
N ALA A 259 -29.07 11.46 9.30
CA ALA A 259 -28.72 12.87 9.49
C ALA A 259 -27.59 13.05 10.54
N ARG A 260 -27.48 12.14 11.52
CA ARG A 260 -26.46 12.18 12.58
C ARG A 260 -25.82 10.81 12.79
N ILE A 261 -24.50 10.71 12.66
CA ILE A 261 -23.76 9.45 12.86
C ILE A 261 -22.67 9.61 13.94
N ALA A 262 -22.57 8.64 14.84
CA ALA A 262 -21.51 8.54 15.83
C ALA A 262 -20.50 7.44 15.49
N TRP A 263 -19.20 7.71 15.60
CA TRP A 263 -18.13 6.70 15.54
C TRP A 263 -17.53 6.51 16.94
N ILE A 264 -17.49 5.28 17.42
CA ILE A 264 -16.87 4.94 18.71
C ILE A 264 -15.51 4.30 18.47
N GLN A 265 -14.44 4.95 18.88
CA GLN A 265 -13.07 4.44 18.73
C GLN A 265 -12.71 3.37 19.77
N CYS A 266 -11.68 2.58 19.45
CA CYS A 266 -11.07 1.60 20.36
C CYS A 266 -12.02 0.48 20.80
N VAL A 267 -13.00 0.11 19.98
CA VAL A 267 -13.85 -1.06 20.24
C VAL A 267 -12.98 -2.32 20.00
N GLY A 268 -12.86 -3.21 20.99
CA GLY A 268 -11.97 -4.37 20.89
C GLY A 268 -10.47 -4.05 20.94
N SER A 269 -10.08 -2.88 21.46
CA SER A 269 -8.67 -2.47 21.54
C SER A 269 -8.42 -1.54 22.71
N ARG A 270 -7.20 -1.54 23.24
CA ARG A 270 -6.82 -0.77 24.43
C ARG A 270 -7.76 -1.07 25.61
N ASP A 271 -8.21 -2.32 25.71
CA ASP A 271 -9.13 -2.79 26.74
C ASP A 271 -8.62 -4.12 27.32
N VAL A 272 -8.01 -4.04 28.50
CA VAL A 272 -7.43 -5.19 29.20
C VAL A 272 -8.48 -6.16 29.71
N SER A 273 -9.72 -5.70 29.91
CA SER A 273 -10.78 -6.54 30.50
C SER A 273 -11.19 -7.69 29.59
N ILE A 274 -10.86 -7.59 28.29
CA ILE A 274 -11.17 -8.58 27.26
C ILE A 274 -9.91 -9.16 26.60
N GLY A 275 -8.74 -8.96 27.20
CA GLY A 275 -7.46 -9.45 26.65
C GLY A 275 -6.87 -8.63 25.48
N SER A 276 -7.58 -7.61 24.97
CA SER A 276 -7.12 -6.75 23.87
C SER A 276 -6.40 -5.50 24.36
N GLY A 277 -5.26 -5.70 25.03
CA GLY A 277 -4.46 -4.65 25.66
C GLY A 277 -3.71 -3.71 24.71
N TYR A 278 -3.76 -3.93 23.40
CA TYR A 278 -2.97 -3.22 22.40
C TYR A 278 -3.80 -2.25 21.56
N CYS A 279 -3.14 -1.43 20.75
CA CYS A 279 -3.79 -0.55 19.79
C CYS A 279 -3.83 -1.17 18.39
N SER A 280 -5.00 -1.15 17.75
CA SER A 280 -5.17 -1.70 16.39
C SER A 280 -4.61 -0.85 15.24
N SER A 281 -3.96 0.28 15.53
CA SER A 281 -3.23 1.17 14.59
C SER A 281 -4.04 1.82 13.45
N VAL A 282 -5.19 1.27 13.04
CA VAL A 282 -5.93 1.71 11.84
C VAL A 282 -7.28 2.37 12.12
N CYS A 283 -7.86 2.14 13.31
CA CYS A 283 -9.25 2.51 13.63
C CYS A 283 -9.51 4.02 13.53
N CYS A 284 -8.62 4.85 14.07
CA CYS A 284 -8.75 6.29 13.96
C CYS A 284 -8.80 6.75 12.50
N MET A 285 -7.97 6.15 11.64
CA MET A 285 -7.82 6.59 10.25
C MET A 285 -8.97 6.14 9.36
N TYR A 286 -9.45 4.89 9.48
CA TYR A 286 -10.62 4.48 8.70
C TYR A 286 -11.87 5.21 9.18
N ALA A 287 -12.01 5.56 10.47
CA ALA A 287 -13.15 6.33 10.94
C ALA A 287 -13.16 7.74 10.32
N MET A 288 -12.02 8.43 10.28
CA MET A 288 -11.91 9.72 9.56
C MET A 288 -12.27 9.59 8.08
N LYS A 289 -11.85 8.50 7.44
CA LYS A 289 -12.21 8.21 6.05
C LYS A 289 -13.70 8.04 5.89
N GLN A 290 -14.32 7.26 6.74
CA GLN A 290 -15.76 7.05 6.74
C GLN A 290 -16.49 8.39 6.96
N VAL A 291 -16.05 9.22 7.90
CA VAL A 291 -16.61 10.57 8.11
C VAL A 291 -16.54 11.42 6.84
N ILE A 292 -15.36 11.54 6.23
CA ILE A 292 -15.17 12.34 5.00
C ILE A 292 -16.08 11.84 3.88
N LEU A 293 -16.07 10.52 3.62
CA LEU A 293 -16.90 9.94 2.57
C LEU A 293 -18.39 10.12 2.86
N SER A 294 -18.82 10.00 4.12
CA SER A 294 -20.23 10.19 4.49
C SER A 294 -20.70 11.62 4.23
N LYS A 295 -19.85 12.60 4.51
CA LYS A 295 -20.11 14.02 4.20
C LYS A 295 -20.16 14.30 2.69
N GLU A 296 -19.35 13.59 1.91
CA GLU A 296 -19.39 13.66 0.44
C GLU A 296 -20.69 13.05 -0.12
N HIS A 297 -21.25 12.01 0.52
CA HIS A 297 -22.49 11.36 0.09
C HIS A 297 -23.76 12.09 0.58
N ILE A 298 -23.73 12.67 1.79
CA ILE A 298 -24.87 13.33 2.43
C ILE A 298 -24.44 14.74 2.90
N PRO A 299 -24.65 15.78 2.07
CA PRO A 299 -24.45 17.16 2.48
C PRO A 299 -25.31 17.50 3.72
N GLY A 300 -24.72 18.19 4.69
CA GLY A 300 -25.40 18.56 5.95
C GLY A 300 -25.39 17.48 7.05
N LEU A 301 -24.85 16.28 6.79
CA LEU A 301 -24.69 15.24 7.82
C LEU A 301 -23.87 15.74 9.02
N GLU A 302 -24.34 15.50 10.24
CA GLU A 302 -23.55 15.68 11.46
C GLU A 302 -22.78 14.40 11.80
N ALA A 303 -21.49 14.53 12.10
CA ALA A 303 -20.63 13.42 12.46
C ALA A 303 -19.91 13.67 13.79
N VAL A 304 -19.95 12.70 14.69
CA VAL A 304 -19.25 12.78 15.98
C VAL A 304 -18.34 11.58 16.14
N VAL A 305 -17.05 11.81 16.33
CA VAL A 305 -16.03 10.77 16.57
C VAL A 305 -15.63 10.79 18.04
N PHE A 306 -16.02 9.77 18.78
CA PHE A 306 -15.66 9.59 20.19
C PHE A 306 -14.34 8.85 20.32
N HIS A 307 -13.33 9.47 20.94
CA HIS A 307 -11.98 8.92 21.00
C HIS A 307 -11.30 9.05 22.38
N ASN A 308 -10.29 8.22 22.59
CA ASN A 308 -9.29 8.40 23.65
C ASN A 308 -8.14 9.28 23.14
N ASP A 309 -7.39 8.78 22.16
CA ASP A 309 -6.31 9.49 21.46
C ASP A 309 -6.55 9.42 19.96
N VAL A 310 -6.23 10.48 19.23
CA VAL A 310 -6.22 10.45 17.76
C VAL A 310 -4.84 10.05 17.26
N ARG A 311 -4.72 8.82 16.74
CA ARG A 311 -3.45 8.20 16.30
C ARG A 311 -3.20 8.31 14.80
N ALA A 312 -3.07 9.53 14.30
CA ALA A 312 -2.75 9.83 12.90
C ALA A 312 -1.21 9.89 12.64
N PHE A 313 -0.51 8.76 12.80
CA PHE A 313 0.97 8.72 12.84
C PHE A 313 1.68 8.56 11.49
N GLY A 314 0.99 8.06 10.46
CA GLY A 314 1.57 7.82 9.13
C GLY A 314 1.83 9.10 8.33
N LYS A 315 2.61 8.97 7.25
CA LYS A 315 2.87 10.10 6.34
C LYS A 315 1.56 10.60 5.73
N GLY A 316 1.29 11.91 5.86
CA GLY A 316 0.04 12.54 5.42
C GLY A 316 -1.17 12.31 6.33
N PHE A 317 -1.05 11.53 7.40
CA PHE A 317 -2.21 11.18 8.24
C PHE A 317 -2.68 12.37 9.09
N GLU A 318 -1.77 13.19 9.60
CA GLU A 318 -2.13 14.38 10.38
C GLU A 318 -2.94 15.37 9.53
N ARG A 319 -2.49 15.67 8.30
CA ARG A 319 -3.24 16.52 7.37
C ARG A 319 -4.62 15.95 7.06
N TYR A 320 -4.72 14.61 6.96
CA TYR A 320 -5.98 13.93 6.74
C TYR A 320 -6.93 14.06 7.95
N TYR A 321 -6.39 13.98 9.17
CA TYR A 321 -7.14 14.26 10.39
C TYR A 321 -7.62 15.71 10.45
N GLU A 322 -6.75 16.68 10.19
CA GLU A 322 -7.14 18.10 10.18
C GLU A 322 -8.16 18.40 9.09
N ARG A 323 -8.08 17.75 7.91
CA ARG A 323 -9.12 17.80 6.88
C ARG A 323 -10.45 17.29 7.43
N ALA A 324 -10.49 16.12 8.05
CA ALA A 324 -11.74 15.55 8.59
C ALA A 324 -12.34 16.44 9.69
N LYS A 325 -11.50 16.95 10.59
CA LYS A 325 -11.89 17.83 11.70
C LYS A 325 -12.38 19.20 11.22
N GLY A 326 -11.83 19.71 10.11
CA GLY A 326 -12.21 20.99 9.53
C GLY A 326 -13.49 20.97 8.69
N LEU A 327 -14.13 19.81 8.50
CA LEU A 327 -15.42 19.72 7.81
C LEU A 327 -16.55 20.25 8.70
N ASP A 328 -17.49 20.98 8.10
CA ASP A 328 -18.68 21.49 8.78
C ASP A 328 -19.49 20.34 9.42
N GLY A 329 -20.02 20.55 10.63
CA GLY A 329 -20.79 19.55 11.36
C GLY A 329 -20.01 18.32 11.87
N VAL A 330 -18.66 18.33 11.83
CA VAL A 330 -17.82 17.25 12.37
C VAL A 330 -17.26 17.62 13.75
N ARG A 331 -17.38 16.73 14.73
CA ARG A 331 -16.79 16.88 16.07
C ARG A 331 -15.92 15.67 16.44
N PHE A 332 -14.79 15.95 17.08
CA PHE A 332 -13.95 14.94 17.74
C PHE A 332 -14.07 15.13 19.25
N GLU A 333 -14.70 14.18 19.91
CA GLU A 333 -15.02 14.25 21.34
C GLU A 333 -14.10 13.31 22.12
N TRP A 334 -13.37 13.87 23.08
CA TRP A 334 -12.53 13.09 23.99
C TRP A 334 -13.39 12.45 25.08
N ALA A 335 -13.98 11.30 24.77
CA ALA A 335 -14.85 10.55 25.69
C ALA A 335 -15.01 9.09 25.26
N LYS A 336 -15.32 8.21 26.23
CA LYS A 336 -15.79 6.83 25.98
C LYS A 336 -17.31 6.78 26.22
N PRO A 337 -18.15 6.70 25.17
CA PRO A 337 -19.60 6.67 25.31
C PRO A 337 -20.13 5.26 25.59
N VAL A 338 -21.37 5.21 26.12
CA VAL A 338 -22.19 4.00 26.23
C VAL A 338 -23.54 4.23 25.56
N ILE A 339 -24.12 3.20 24.94
CA ILE A 339 -25.46 3.29 24.35
C ILE A 339 -26.50 2.89 25.40
N VAL A 340 -27.37 3.83 25.76
CA VAL A 340 -28.33 3.65 26.87
C VAL A 340 -29.73 3.24 26.42
N GLY A 341 -30.08 3.44 25.15
CA GLY A 341 -31.39 3.05 24.62
C GLY A 341 -31.57 3.36 23.14
N GLU A 342 -32.64 2.82 22.57
CA GLU A 342 -33.14 3.09 21.23
C GLU A 342 -34.57 3.65 21.35
N ASP A 343 -34.88 4.68 20.57
CA ASP A 343 -36.22 5.22 20.43
C ASP A 343 -37.10 4.26 19.60
N PRO A 344 -38.24 3.78 20.11
CA PRO A 344 -39.00 2.70 19.49
C PRO A 344 -39.71 3.08 18.17
N GLU A 345 -39.88 4.38 17.89
CA GLU A 345 -40.53 4.85 16.67
C GLU A 345 -39.48 5.20 15.59
N THR A 346 -38.43 5.90 16.00
CA THR A 346 -37.42 6.42 15.06
C THR A 346 -36.19 5.53 14.92
N HIS A 347 -36.02 4.54 15.80
CA HIS A 347 -34.81 3.73 15.95
C HIS A 347 -33.54 4.55 16.19
N ALA A 348 -33.67 5.78 16.70
CA ALA A 348 -32.55 6.63 17.07
C ALA A 348 -31.90 6.15 18.38
N LEU A 349 -30.57 6.13 18.40
CA LEU A 349 -29.75 5.61 19.49
C LEU A 349 -29.32 6.74 20.43
N THR A 350 -29.54 6.58 21.74
CA THR A 350 -29.09 7.55 22.74
C THR A 350 -27.75 7.14 23.33
N LEU A 351 -26.74 8.00 23.17
CA LEU A 351 -25.40 7.83 23.71
C LEU A 351 -25.21 8.71 24.94
N ARG A 352 -24.66 8.14 26.03
CA ARG A 352 -24.30 8.85 27.26
C ARG A 352 -22.78 8.85 27.43
N TYR A 353 -22.20 10.01 27.73
CA TYR A 353 -20.75 10.16 27.94
C TYR A 353 -20.41 11.36 28.82
N ARG A 354 -19.16 11.43 29.30
CA ARG A 354 -18.65 12.56 30.09
C ARG A 354 -17.88 13.56 29.22
N VAL A 355 -18.05 14.84 29.49
CA VAL A 355 -17.34 15.95 28.84
C VAL A 355 -16.54 16.71 29.91
N GLY A 356 -15.24 16.92 29.66
CA GLY A 356 -14.39 17.71 30.56
C GLY A 356 -14.31 17.18 31.99
N GLY A 357 -14.36 15.85 32.18
CA GLY A 357 -14.17 15.21 33.48
C GLY A 357 -15.35 15.27 34.46
N GLU A 358 -16.27 16.23 34.33
CA GLU A 358 -17.36 16.44 35.31
C GLU A 358 -18.77 16.31 34.72
N ALA A 359 -19.05 16.94 33.56
CA ALA A 359 -20.38 17.00 32.99
C ALA A 359 -20.78 15.70 32.26
N VAL A 360 -22.02 15.25 32.42
CA VAL A 360 -22.60 14.13 31.65
C VAL A 360 -23.47 14.69 30.55
N ARG A 361 -23.30 14.20 29.33
CA ARG A 361 -24.10 14.57 28.16
C ARG A 361 -24.80 13.34 27.60
N GLU A 362 -26.03 13.53 27.16
CA GLU A 362 -26.78 12.56 26.36
C GLU A 362 -27.11 13.16 25.00
N GLU A 363 -26.84 12.42 23.93
CA GLU A 363 -27.12 12.82 22.56
C GLU A 363 -27.75 11.67 21.77
N ARG A 364 -28.67 11.99 20.85
CA ARG A 364 -29.33 11.03 19.96
C ARG A 364 -28.66 10.97 18.60
N PHE A 365 -28.47 9.77 18.06
CA PHE A 365 -27.85 9.52 16.75
C PHE A 365 -28.70 8.56 15.92
N ASP A 366 -28.71 8.75 14.61
CA ASP A 366 -29.43 7.88 13.67
C ASP A 366 -28.70 6.55 13.45
N MET A 367 -27.36 6.59 13.49
CA MET A 367 -26.50 5.42 13.32
C MET A 367 -25.27 5.52 14.23
N VAL A 368 -24.77 4.36 14.65
CA VAL A 368 -23.52 4.24 15.43
C VAL A 368 -22.58 3.24 14.76
N VAL A 369 -21.36 3.69 14.50
CA VAL A 369 -20.29 2.89 13.92
C VAL A 369 -19.28 2.51 14.99
N LEU A 370 -19.16 1.22 15.27
CA LEU A 370 -18.17 0.67 16.17
C LEU A 370 -16.85 0.51 15.42
N SER A 371 -15.86 1.34 15.77
CA SER A 371 -14.53 1.23 15.16
C SER A 371 -13.76 0.07 15.81
N VAL A 372 -14.08 -1.14 15.36
CA VAL A 372 -13.50 -2.42 15.80
C VAL A 372 -12.01 -2.56 15.47
N GLY A 373 -11.30 -3.22 16.37
CA GLY A 373 -9.88 -3.53 16.26
C GLY A 373 -9.54 -4.68 15.29
N LEU A 374 -8.25 -4.92 15.14
CA LEU A 374 -7.69 -6.08 14.43
C LEU A 374 -7.29 -7.12 15.47
N SER A 375 -7.79 -8.34 15.34
CA SER A 375 -7.56 -9.44 16.27
C SER A 375 -6.76 -10.56 15.61
N SER A 376 -5.98 -11.27 16.41
CA SER A 376 -5.33 -12.50 15.99
C SER A 376 -6.31 -13.68 16.11
N PRO A 377 -6.67 -14.37 15.01
CA PRO A 377 -7.52 -15.56 15.07
C PRO A 377 -6.81 -16.75 15.70
N SER A 378 -7.57 -17.73 16.18
CA SER A 378 -7.03 -18.98 16.76
C SER A 378 -6.17 -19.78 15.76
N SER A 379 -6.47 -19.68 14.47
CA SER A 379 -5.71 -20.32 13.38
C SER A 379 -4.25 -19.85 13.31
N HIS A 380 -3.91 -18.67 13.86
CA HIS A 380 -2.52 -18.24 13.96
C HIS A 380 -1.70 -19.13 14.91
N ALA A 381 -2.29 -19.61 16.01
CA ALA A 381 -1.61 -20.52 16.94
C ALA A 381 -1.33 -21.88 16.29
N GLU A 382 -2.29 -22.39 15.52
CA GLU A 382 -2.13 -23.61 14.72
C GLU A 382 -1.01 -23.47 13.68
N LEU A 383 -1.04 -22.37 12.91
CA LEU A 383 -0.01 -22.05 11.93
C LEU A 383 1.38 -21.92 12.58
N ALA A 384 1.46 -21.23 13.72
CA ALA A 384 2.71 -21.08 14.46
C ALA A 384 3.26 -22.43 14.95
N GLY A 385 2.38 -23.35 15.39
CA GLY A 385 2.73 -24.72 15.73
C GLY A 385 3.30 -25.51 14.56
N ILE A 386 2.66 -25.43 13.38
CA ILE A 386 3.11 -26.09 12.14
C ILE A 386 4.51 -25.60 11.74
N PHE A 387 4.74 -24.29 11.83
CA PHE A 387 6.01 -23.68 11.45
C PHE A 387 7.06 -23.66 12.56
N GLY A 388 6.70 -23.97 13.81
CA GLY A 388 7.60 -23.93 14.96
C GLY A 388 8.12 -22.53 15.26
N ILE A 389 7.23 -21.52 15.21
CA ILE A 389 7.58 -20.10 15.41
C ILE A 389 6.88 -19.52 16.65
N PRO A 390 7.46 -18.52 17.32
CA PRO A 390 6.87 -17.92 18.51
C PRO A 390 5.76 -16.91 18.16
N LEU A 391 4.75 -16.86 19.03
CA LEU A 391 3.74 -15.80 19.04
C LEU A 391 3.90 -14.90 20.27
N SER A 392 3.44 -13.66 20.18
CA SER A 392 3.23 -12.77 21.33
C SER A 392 2.04 -13.25 22.17
N GLU A 393 1.86 -12.66 23.35
CA GLU A 393 0.72 -12.97 24.23
C GLU A 393 -0.63 -12.72 23.54
N GLU A 394 -0.68 -11.76 22.62
CA GLU A 394 -1.84 -11.38 21.81
C GLU A 394 -2.02 -12.25 20.55
N GLY A 395 -1.15 -13.23 20.33
CA GLY A 395 -1.22 -14.16 19.22
C GLY A 395 -0.63 -13.66 17.90
N PHE A 396 0.13 -12.56 17.87
CA PHE A 396 0.84 -12.10 16.67
C PHE A 396 2.21 -12.77 16.57
N CYS A 397 2.75 -12.93 15.36
CA CYS A 397 4.09 -13.45 15.15
C CYS A 397 5.13 -12.56 15.83
N ALA A 398 5.85 -13.11 16.82
CA ALA A 398 6.93 -12.40 17.47
C ALA A 398 8.16 -12.39 16.55
N PRO A 399 8.79 -11.23 16.30
CA PRO A 399 10.03 -11.20 15.53
C PRO A 399 11.17 -11.79 16.35
N SER A 400 12.20 -12.33 15.68
CA SER A 400 13.42 -12.82 16.33
C SER A 400 14.19 -11.73 17.08
N ALA A 401 13.98 -10.47 16.70
CA ALA A 401 14.46 -9.25 17.35
C ALA A 401 13.68 -8.04 16.80
N SER A 402 13.55 -6.97 17.58
CA SER A 402 12.94 -5.68 17.17
C SER A 402 13.62 -5.04 15.96
N LEU A 403 14.93 -5.25 15.80
CA LEU A 403 15.70 -4.82 14.62
C LEU A 403 15.64 -5.81 13.44
N ARG A 404 14.92 -6.92 13.59
CA ARG A 404 14.68 -7.94 12.54
C ARG A 404 13.18 -8.25 12.46
N PRO A 405 12.35 -7.26 12.08
CA PRO A 405 10.90 -7.30 12.27
C PRO A 405 10.15 -8.34 11.42
N MET A 406 10.81 -8.99 10.46
CA MET A 406 10.20 -9.97 9.54
C MET A 406 10.76 -11.38 9.73
N GLU A 407 11.77 -11.59 10.58
CA GLU A 407 12.37 -12.90 10.83
C GLU A 407 11.62 -13.60 11.98
N THR A 408 11.12 -14.83 11.77
CA THR A 408 10.25 -15.56 12.72
C THR A 408 11.00 -16.38 13.77
N GLY A 409 12.34 -16.33 13.79
CA GLY A 409 13.17 -17.20 14.63
C GLY A 409 13.50 -18.56 14.00
N ARG A 410 12.69 -19.05 13.05
CA ARG A 410 13.05 -20.21 12.20
C ARG A 410 13.74 -19.72 10.91
N PRO A 411 15.02 -20.07 10.66
CA PRO A 411 15.71 -19.68 9.43
C PRO A 411 14.95 -20.13 8.18
N GLY A 412 14.86 -19.26 7.17
CA GLY A 412 14.13 -19.53 5.93
C GLY A 412 12.61 -19.31 6.00
N VAL A 413 12.07 -19.00 7.18
CA VAL A 413 10.65 -18.67 7.41
C VAL A 413 10.52 -17.22 7.87
N TYR A 414 9.78 -16.42 7.12
CA TYR A 414 9.60 -14.98 7.34
C TYR A 414 8.13 -14.65 7.53
N ALA A 415 7.81 -13.55 8.21
CA ALA A 415 6.44 -13.09 8.43
C ALA A 415 6.30 -11.62 7.98
N CYS A 416 5.10 -11.26 7.52
CA CYS A 416 4.79 -9.88 7.13
C CYS A 416 3.31 -9.53 7.31
N GLY A 417 3.01 -8.23 7.19
CA GLY A 417 1.66 -7.71 7.34
C GLY A 417 1.14 -7.82 8.77
N VAL A 418 -0.18 -7.81 8.91
CA VAL A 418 -0.85 -7.78 10.22
C VAL A 418 -0.51 -8.98 11.11
N PHE A 419 0.00 -10.07 10.54
CA PHE A 419 0.49 -11.21 11.33
C PHE A 419 1.64 -10.81 12.27
N CYS A 420 2.43 -9.79 11.94
CA CYS A 420 3.48 -9.22 12.81
C CYS A 420 2.95 -8.18 13.82
N GLY A 421 1.65 -7.90 13.81
CA GLY A 421 1.00 -6.91 14.67
C GLY A 421 0.14 -5.90 13.88
N PRO A 422 -0.77 -5.16 14.56
CA PRO A 422 -1.69 -4.24 13.88
C PRO A 422 -0.99 -3.12 13.11
N MET A 423 -1.25 -3.03 11.81
CA MET A 423 -0.69 -2.03 10.90
C MET A 423 -1.61 -1.74 9.72
N ASP A 424 -1.29 -0.69 8.96
CA ASP A 424 -2.04 -0.30 7.77
C ASP A 424 -1.50 -0.96 6.48
N ILE A 425 -2.16 -0.68 5.36
CA ILE A 425 -1.78 -1.20 4.03
C ILE A 425 -0.33 -0.86 3.63
N PRO A 426 0.16 0.40 3.69
CA PRO A 426 1.51 0.70 3.23
C PRO A 426 2.61 0.04 4.06
N ASP A 427 2.43 -0.03 5.38
CA ASP A 427 3.37 -0.76 6.24
C ASP A 427 3.31 -2.27 5.92
N SER A 428 2.11 -2.82 5.68
CA SER A 428 1.89 -4.22 5.29
C SER A 428 2.54 -4.58 3.95
N VAL A 429 2.45 -3.69 2.95
CA VAL A 429 3.07 -3.83 1.61
C VAL A 429 4.59 -3.71 1.73
N THR A 430 5.09 -2.75 2.52
CA THR A 430 6.53 -2.57 2.77
C THR A 430 7.13 -3.82 3.42
N MET A 431 6.50 -4.35 4.47
CA MET A 431 6.99 -5.58 5.12
C MET A 431 6.89 -6.79 4.19
N ALA A 432 5.89 -6.88 3.32
CA ALA A 432 5.81 -7.95 2.34
C ALA A 432 6.98 -7.94 1.35
N SER A 433 7.31 -6.78 0.79
CA SER A 433 8.50 -6.62 -0.05
C SER A 433 9.78 -6.93 0.72
N GLY A 434 9.89 -6.49 1.98
CA GLY A 434 11.04 -6.80 2.82
C GLY A 434 11.19 -8.30 3.09
N ALA A 435 10.09 -9.01 3.38
CA ALA A 435 10.08 -10.45 3.56
C ALA A 435 10.43 -11.19 2.27
N ALA A 436 10.01 -10.70 1.10
CA ALA A 436 10.40 -11.25 -0.19
C ALA A 436 11.91 -11.11 -0.44
N ALA A 437 12.53 -9.97 -0.10
CA ALA A 437 13.99 -9.81 -0.16
C ALA A 437 14.72 -10.80 0.75
N LEU A 438 14.23 -11.00 1.98
CA LEU A 438 14.85 -11.94 2.92
C LEU A 438 14.67 -13.40 2.49
N ALA A 439 13.48 -13.79 2.05
CA ALA A 439 13.17 -15.15 1.60
C ALA A 439 13.96 -15.57 0.36
N THR A 440 14.31 -14.61 -0.50
CA THR A 440 15.08 -14.86 -1.73
C THR A 440 16.58 -14.65 -1.58
N ARG A 441 17.03 -14.04 -0.47
CA ARG A 441 18.44 -13.73 -0.18
C ARG A 441 19.34 -14.93 -0.40
N ASP A 442 19.03 -16.02 0.28
CA ASP A 442 19.89 -17.21 0.31
C ASP A 442 19.65 -18.14 -0.90
N LEU A 443 18.72 -17.77 -1.79
CA LEU A 443 18.34 -18.53 -2.99
C LEU A 443 18.97 -17.96 -4.28
N GLY A 444 19.81 -16.92 -4.19
CA GLY A 444 20.35 -16.21 -5.35
C GLY A 444 21.06 -17.09 -6.40
N ARG A 445 21.65 -18.23 -6.00
CA ARG A 445 22.34 -19.18 -6.90
C ARG A 445 21.40 -20.05 -7.74
N VAL A 446 20.15 -20.22 -7.29
CA VAL A 446 19.12 -21.04 -7.94
C VAL A 446 17.99 -20.15 -8.49
N ARG A 447 18.26 -18.86 -8.65
CA ARG A 447 17.35 -17.92 -9.30
C ARG A 447 17.20 -18.30 -10.77
N GLY A 448 15.98 -18.26 -11.29
CA GLY A 448 15.68 -18.60 -12.68
C GLY A 448 15.56 -20.10 -12.97
N THR A 449 15.92 -21.00 -12.05
CA THR A 449 15.98 -22.46 -12.35
C THR A 449 14.60 -23.11 -12.51
N LEU A 450 13.55 -22.48 -11.98
CA LEU A 450 12.15 -22.95 -12.04
C LEU A 450 11.21 -21.91 -12.66
N VAL A 451 11.78 -20.89 -13.29
CA VAL A 451 11.01 -19.81 -13.91
C VAL A 451 10.57 -20.21 -15.30
N GLU A 452 9.31 -19.94 -15.62
CA GLU A 452 8.72 -20.08 -16.94
C GLU A 452 8.57 -18.69 -17.58
N GLU A 453 8.89 -18.61 -18.88
CA GLU A 453 8.66 -17.40 -19.67
C GLU A 453 7.22 -17.39 -20.21
N LYS A 454 6.58 -16.21 -20.13
CA LYS A 454 5.24 -16.02 -20.71
C LYS A 454 5.34 -15.98 -22.23
N SER A 455 4.78 -16.97 -22.90
CA SER A 455 4.68 -17.03 -24.36
C SER A 455 3.44 -16.32 -24.89
N TYR A 456 3.56 -15.57 -25.98
CA TYR A 456 2.44 -14.98 -26.71
C TYR A 456 2.32 -15.60 -28.11
N PRO A 457 1.12 -15.64 -28.71
CA PRO A 457 1.01 -15.96 -30.13
C PRO A 457 1.81 -14.95 -30.98
N PRO A 458 2.25 -15.34 -32.19
CA PRO A 458 2.93 -14.42 -33.11
C PRO A 458 2.10 -13.16 -33.35
N GLU A 459 2.76 -12.00 -33.35
CA GLU A 459 2.12 -10.73 -33.68
C GLU A 459 1.63 -10.77 -35.13
N ARG A 460 0.32 -10.55 -35.32
CA ARG A 460 -0.29 -10.42 -36.64
C ARG A 460 0.09 -9.07 -37.24
N ASP A 461 0.63 -9.09 -38.45
CA ASP A 461 0.80 -7.87 -39.22
C ASP A 461 -0.57 -7.30 -39.60
N THR A 462 -0.80 -6.04 -39.24
CA THR A 462 -2.04 -5.31 -39.54
C THR A 462 -1.80 -4.09 -40.42
N LEU A 463 -0.57 -3.94 -40.94
CA LEU A 463 -0.23 -2.85 -41.86
C LEU A 463 -1.01 -3.02 -43.17
N GLY A 464 -1.65 -1.93 -43.62
CA GLY A 464 -2.46 -1.92 -44.84
C GLY A 464 -3.88 -2.49 -44.68
N GLU A 465 -4.25 -3.06 -43.54
CA GLU A 465 -5.64 -3.44 -43.26
C GLU A 465 -6.51 -2.20 -42.98
N PRO A 466 -7.78 -2.15 -43.43
CA PRO A 466 -8.70 -1.12 -42.99
C PRO A 466 -8.94 -1.21 -41.47
N PRO A 467 -9.12 -0.09 -40.76
CA PRO A 467 -9.40 -0.11 -39.32
C PRO A 467 -10.66 -0.90 -38.96
N ARG A 468 -10.52 -1.85 -38.04
CA ARG A 468 -11.56 -2.70 -37.47
C ARG A 468 -11.50 -2.57 -35.95
N VAL A 469 -12.22 -1.58 -35.45
CA VAL A 469 -12.19 -1.17 -34.05
C VAL A 469 -13.22 -1.97 -33.23
N GLY A 470 -12.79 -2.51 -32.09
CA GLY A 470 -13.69 -3.00 -31.03
C GLY A 470 -13.76 -2.04 -29.87
N VAL A 471 -14.97 -1.66 -29.45
CA VAL A 471 -15.23 -0.72 -28.35
C VAL A 471 -15.85 -1.45 -27.16
N PHE A 472 -15.20 -1.40 -26.00
CA PHE A 472 -15.69 -2.02 -24.77
C PHE A 472 -15.99 -0.93 -23.74
N VAL A 473 -17.26 -0.78 -23.33
CA VAL A 473 -17.69 0.30 -22.44
C VAL A 473 -18.00 -0.24 -21.04
N CYS A 474 -17.27 0.25 -20.04
CA CYS A 474 -17.32 -0.27 -18.67
C CYS A 474 -18.41 0.38 -17.83
N HIS A 475 -19.14 -0.40 -17.02
CA HIS A 475 -20.03 0.11 -15.95
C HIS A 475 -19.25 0.49 -14.69
N CYS A 476 -18.15 -0.23 -14.43
CA CYS A 476 -17.35 -0.14 -13.21
C CYS A 476 -18.22 -0.26 -11.93
N GLY A 477 -19.13 -1.25 -11.93
CA GLY A 477 -20.17 -1.38 -10.92
C GLY A 477 -21.12 -0.19 -11.02
N THR A 478 -21.29 0.58 -9.94
CA THR A 478 -22.07 1.82 -9.96
C THR A 478 -21.26 3.07 -10.29
N ASN A 479 -19.94 2.97 -10.44
CA ASN A 479 -19.07 4.16 -10.58
C ASN A 479 -19.27 4.92 -11.90
N ILE A 480 -19.53 4.22 -13.02
CA ILE A 480 -19.79 4.87 -14.30
C ILE A 480 -21.30 4.91 -14.59
N ILE A 481 -21.99 3.77 -14.46
CA ILE A 481 -23.41 3.64 -14.86
C ILE A 481 -24.38 4.56 -14.08
N LYS A 482 -24.01 4.99 -12.86
CA LYS A 482 -24.79 5.98 -12.09
C LYS A 482 -24.77 7.35 -12.76
N GLY A 483 -23.61 7.80 -13.22
CA GLY A 483 -23.42 9.11 -13.86
C GLY A 483 -23.52 9.10 -15.38
N VAL A 484 -23.42 7.95 -16.05
CA VAL A 484 -23.40 7.83 -17.52
C VAL A 484 -24.35 6.71 -17.95
N ASP A 485 -25.16 6.96 -18.99
CA ASP A 485 -25.99 5.94 -19.63
C ASP A 485 -25.14 5.10 -20.59
N VAL A 486 -24.61 3.97 -20.09
CA VAL A 486 -23.62 3.16 -20.81
C VAL A 486 -24.20 2.54 -22.07
N SER A 487 -25.42 2.02 -22.03
CA SER A 487 -26.07 1.41 -23.20
C SER A 487 -26.17 2.43 -24.34
N LYS A 488 -26.54 3.68 -24.04
CA LYS A 488 -26.54 4.79 -25.01
C LYS A 488 -25.16 5.17 -25.56
N VAL A 489 -24.07 4.89 -24.84
CA VAL A 489 -22.69 5.08 -25.33
C VAL A 489 -22.30 3.94 -26.25
N VAL A 490 -22.69 2.70 -25.94
CA VAL A 490 -22.46 1.50 -26.79
C VAL A 490 -23.21 1.61 -28.11
N ASP A 491 -24.49 1.98 -28.08
CA ASP A 491 -25.31 2.18 -29.29
C ASP A 491 -24.69 3.23 -30.21
N TYR A 492 -24.26 4.34 -29.61
CA TYR A 492 -23.58 5.41 -30.33
C TYR A 492 -22.23 4.95 -30.92
N ALA A 493 -21.42 4.23 -30.14
CA ALA A 493 -20.13 3.71 -30.59
C ALA A 493 -20.28 2.72 -31.76
N SER A 494 -21.35 1.91 -31.76
CA SER A 494 -21.64 0.95 -32.83
C SER A 494 -21.90 1.60 -34.18
N GLY A 495 -22.34 2.87 -34.21
CA GLY A 495 -22.58 3.64 -35.43
C GLY A 495 -21.36 4.41 -35.95
N LEU A 496 -20.23 4.39 -35.24
CA LEU A 496 -19.03 5.11 -35.65
C LEU A 496 -18.29 4.39 -36.78
N GLU A 497 -17.76 5.16 -37.72
CA GLU A 497 -16.98 4.62 -38.83
C GLU A 497 -15.76 3.81 -38.35
N GLY A 498 -15.58 2.62 -38.90
CA GLY A 498 -14.51 1.68 -38.53
C GLY A 498 -14.81 0.82 -37.29
N VAL A 499 -15.90 1.06 -36.56
CA VAL A 499 -16.30 0.20 -35.43
C VAL A 499 -17.01 -1.05 -35.96
N VAL A 500 -16.42 -2.22 -35.68
CA VAL A 500 -16.98 -3.54 -36.07
C VAL A 500 -17.72 -4.18 -34.90
N HIS A 501 -17.45 -3.71 -33.68
CA HIS A 501 -18.07 -4.23 -32.48
C HIS A 501 -18.06 -3.17 -31.39
N ALA A 502 -19.21 -2.98 -30.73
CA ALA A 502 -19.26 -2.37 -29.42
C ALA A 502 -20.02 -3.27 -28.45
N GLN A 503 -19.62 -3.29 -27.18
CA GLN A 503 -20.37 -3.96 -26.12
C GLN A 503 -20.18 -3.27 -24.77
N GLU A 504 -21.14 -3.51 -23.87
CA GLU A 504 -21.01 -3.14 -22.47
C GLU A 504 -20.34 -4.25 -21.65
N GLU A 505 -19.62 -3.83 -20.62
CA GLU A 505 -18.93 -4.70 -19.68
C GLU A 505 -19.18 -4.21 -18.26
N THR A 506 -19.57 -5.10 -17.35
CA THR A 506 -19.76 -4.70 -15.94
C THR A 506 -18.42 -4.23 -15.34
N PHE A 507 -17.36 -4.99 -15.58
CA PHE A 507 -15.99 -4.69 -15.17
C PHE A 507 -15.01 -5.11 -16.26
N SER A 508 -14.65 -4.20 -17.17
CA SER A 508 -13.74 -4.52 -18.28
C SER A 508 -12.38 -5.05 -17.84
N CYS A 509 -11.92 -4.74 -16.62
CA CYS A 509 -10.66 -5.23 -16.06
C CYS A 509 -10.78 -6.60 -15.37
N SER A 510 -11.96 -7.23 -15.33
CA SER A 510 -12.08 -8.58 -14.78
C SER A 510 -11.43 -9.61 -15.69
N ILE A 511 -10.94 -10.72 -15.13
CA ILE A 511 -10.29 -11.80 -15.90
C ILE A 511 -11.22 -12.33 -16.99
N ASP A 512 -12.51 -12.52 -16.67
CA ASP A 512 -13.49 -13.03 -17.62
C ASP A 512 -13.75 -12.03 -18.77
N SER A 513 -13.89 -10.74 -18.47
CA SER A 513 -13.99 -9.71 -19.51
C SER A 513 -12.72 -9.65 -20.38
N ILE A 514 -11.53 -9.83 -19.81
CA ILE A 514 -10.28 -9.87 -20.59
C ILE A 514 -10.24 -11.09 -21.51
N LYS A 515 -10.59 -12.29 -21.02
CA LYS A 515 -10.67 -13.50 -21.84
C LYS A 515 -11.66 -13.33 -22.99
N ARG A 516 -12.87 -12.84 -22.70
CA ARG A 516 -13.88 -12.54 -23.72
C ARG A 516 -13.41 -11.50 -24.72
N MET A 517 -12.68 -10.47 -24.27
CA MET A 517 -12.08 -9.46 -25.15
C MET A 517 -11.08 -10.11 -26.13
N VAL A 518 -10.19 -10.99 -25.65
CA VAL A 518 -9.24 -11.75 -26.49
C VAL A 518 -9.98 -12.58 -27.54
N GLU A 519 -11.00 -13.33 -27.13
CA GLU A 519 -11.83 -14.15 -28.04
C GLU A 519 -12.53 -13.29 -29.10
N VAL A 520 -13.09 -12.15 -28.71
CA VAL A 520 -13.76 -11.21 -29.61
C VAL A 520 -12.78 -10.61 -30.61
N ILE A 521 -11.57 -10.22 -30.16
CA ILE A 521 -10.51 -9.71 -31.03
C ILE A 521 -10.20 -10.73 -32.13
N GLN A 522 -10.04 -12.00 -31.76
CA GLN A 522 -9.74 -13.08 -32.70
C GLN A 522 -10.93 -13.37 -33.62
N LYS A 523 -12.11 -13.63 -33.06
CA LYS A 523 -13.32 -14.04 -33.80
C LYS A 523 -13.81 -12.98 -34.79
N LYS A 524 -13.72 -11.71 -34.42
CA LYS A 524 -14.14 -10.59 -35.28
C LYS A 524 -13.01 -10.00 -36.10
N SER A 525 -11.80 -10.55 -35.98
CA SER A 525 -10.59 -10.06 -36.65
C SER A 525 -10.43 -8.56 -36.42
N LEU A 526 -10.56 -8.12 -35.17
CA LEU A 526 -10.30 -6.74 -34.80
C LEU A 526 -8.81 -6.46 -35.00
N ASN A 527 -8.48 -5.21 -35.33
CA ASN A 527 -7.09 -4.74 -35.42
C ASN A 527 -6.84 -3.47 -34.60
N ARG A 528 -7.87 -2.91 -33.95
CA ARG A 528 -7.78 -1.81 -32.99
C ARG A 528 -8.74 -2.05 -31.83
N VAL A 529 -8.37 -1.65 -30.62
CA VAL A 529 -9.22 -1.82 -29.43
C VAL A 529 -9.34 -0.49 -28.68
N VAL A 530 -10.58 -0.11 -28.35
CA VAL A 530 -10.90 1.03 -27.50
C VAL A 530 -11.60 0.53 -26.25
N VAL A 531 -11.09 0.90 -25.07
CA VAL A 531 -11.78 0.66 -23.80
C VAL A 531 -12.24 1.99 -23.20
N ALA A 532 -13.54 2.14 -23.02
CA ALA A 532 -14.14 3.31 -22.38
C ALA A 532 -14.41 3.00 -20.90
N ALA A 533 -13.48 3.41 -20.02
CA ALA A 533 -13.51 3.03 -18.61
C ALA A 533 -12.80 4.06 -17.71
N CYS A 534 -11.82 3.61 -16.93
CA CYS A 534 -11.05 4.40 -15.96
C CYS A 534 -9.81 5.07 -16.58
N THR A 535 -8.86 5.47 -15.73
CA THR A 535 -7.60 6.09 -16.14
C THR A 535 -6.63 5.10 -16.82
N PRO A 536 -6.00 5.49 -17.95
CA PRO A 536 -4.96 4.68 -18.59
C PRO A 536 -3.74 4.46 -17.68
N ARG A 537 -3.48 5.36 -16.74
CA ARG A 537 -2.34 5.30 -15.81
C ARG A 537 -2.24 3.98 -15.03
N THR A 538 -3.35 3.28 -14.84
CA THR A 538 -3.40 2.05 -14.03
C THR A 538 -3.75 0.80 -14.83
N HIS A 539 -4.63 0.92 -15.84
CA HIS A 539 -5.21 -0.23 -16.52
C HIS A 539 -4.80 -0.37 -18.00
N GLU A 540 -4.12 0.62 -18.59
CA GLU A 540 -3.61 0.47 -19.96
C GLU A 540 -2.69 -0.76 -20.11
N PRO A 541 -1.72 -1.03 -19.21
CA PRO A 541 -0.88 -2.22 -19.34
C PRO A 541 -1.66 -3.54 -19.31
N VAL A 542 -2.79 -3.58 -18.59
CA VAL A 542 -3.67 -4.75 -18.51
C VAL A 542 -4.29 -5.05 -19.87
N PHE A 543 -4.82 -4.03 -20.55
CA PHE A 543 -5.44 -4.19 -21.86
C PHE A 543 -4.39 -4.41 -22.97
N GLN A 544 -3.22 -3.77 -22.86
CA GLN A 544 -2.10 -4.05 -23.76
C GLN A 544 -1.63 -5.51 -23.67
N ASP A 545 -1.65 -6.12 -22.48
CA ASP A 545 -1.38 -7.55 -22.32
C ASP A 545 -2.45 -8.41 -23.00
N ALA A 546 -3.73 -8.03 -22.90
CA ALA A 546 -4.83 -8.70 -23.60
C ALA A 546 -4.63 -8.66 -25.13
N LEU A 547 -4.20 -7.53 -25.70
CA LEU A 547 -3.87 -7.45 -27.13
C LEU A 547 -2.75 -8.42 -27.50
N LYS A 548 -1.68 -8.50 -26.70
CA LYS A 548 -0.58 -9.46 -26.93
C LYS A 548 -1.09 -10.90 -26.89
N GLN A 549 -1.95 -11.25 -25.93
CA GLN A 549 -2.58 -12.57 -25.85
C GLN A 549 -3.44 -12.89 -27.08
N ALA A 550 -4.04 -11.87 -27.70
CA ALA A 550 -4.80 -12.01 -28.94
C ALA A 550 -3.94 -12.03 -30.22
N GLY A 551 -2.62 -11.85 -30.10
CA GLY A 551 -1.69 -11.74 -31.23
C GLY A 551 -1.69 -10.36 -31.91
N LEU A 552 -2.14 -9.31 -31.23
CA LEU A 552 -2.08 -7.93 -31.71
C LEU A 552 -0.95 -7.15 -31.04
N ASN A 553 -0.41 -6.18 -31.77
CA ASN A 553 0.53 -5.21 -31.22
C ASN A 553 -0.12 -4.40 -30.08
N PRO A 554 0.52 -4.28 -28.90
CA PRO A 554 -0.07 -3.63 -27.74
C PRO A 554 -0.38 -2.13 -27.96
N PHE A 555 0.29 -1.48 -28.92
CA PHE A 555 0.11 -0.05 -29.19
C PHE A 555 -1.06 0.24 -30.15
N LEU A 556 -1.83 -0.79 -30.55
CA LEU A 556 -3.09 -0.66 -31.28
C LEU A 556 -4.30 -0.50 -30.34
N PHE A 557 -4.04 0.02 -29.15
CA PHE A 557 -4.99 0.22 -28.07
C PHE A 557 -5.14 1.71 -27.75
N GLU A 558 -6.36 2.15 -27.47
CA GLU A 558 -6.67 3.49 -26.96
C GLU A 558 -7.67 3.40 -25.80
N MET A 559 -7.54 4.29 -24.82
CA MET A 559 -8.45 4.34 -23.67
C MET A 559 -9.25 5.65 -23.61
N ALA A 560 -10.57 5.55 -23.52
CA ALA A 560 -11.44 6.69 -23.23
C ALA A 560 -11.75 6.74 -21.73
N ASN A 561 -11.19 7.72 -21.01
CA ASN A 561 -11.50 7.89 -19.59
C ASN A 561 -12.89 8.52 -19.41
N ILE A 562 -13.89 7.68 -19.11
CA ILE A 562 -15.26 8.10 -18.85
C ILE A 562 -15.64 8.00 -17.36
N ARG A 563 -14.67 7.70 -16.48
CA ARG A 563 -14.88 7.62 -15.02
C ARG A 563 -14.38 8.87 -14.32
N GLU A 564 -13.07 9.02 -14.16
CA GLU A 564 -12.46 10.16 -13.47
C GLU A 564 -12.71 11.47 -14.21
N HIS A 565 -12.71 11.43 -15.54
CA HIS A 565 -12.90 12.64 -16.37
C HIS A 565 -14.36 12.88 -16.78
N CYS A 566 -15.30 12.01 -16.37
CA CYS A 566 -16.70 12.13 -16.76
C CYS A 566 -17.66 11.74 -15.62
N ALA A 567 -17.92 10.45 -15.38
CA ALA A 567 -18.97 10.02 -14.47
C ALA A 567 -18.84 10.56 -13.04
N TRP A 568 -17.64 10.57 -12.45
CA TRP A 568 -17.44 11.01 -11.07
C TRP A 568 -17.57 12.52 -10.87
N VAL A 569 -17.17 13.31 -11.87
CA VAL A 569 -17.18 14.77 -11.78
C VAL A 569 -18.51 15.39 -12.22
N HIS A 570 -19.39 14.59 -12.85
CA HIS A 570 -20.70 15.03 -13.38
C HIS A 570 -21.88 14.21 -12.83
N MET A 571 -21.79 13.68 -11.61
CA MET A 571 -22.81 12.79 -11.03
C MET A 571 -24.22 13.41 -10.97
N GLY A 572 -24.33 14.76 -10.91
CA GLY A 572 -25.61 15.48 -10.94
C GLY A 572 -26.20 15.71 -12.34
N GLU A 573 -25.45 15.43 -13.41
CA GLU A 573 -25.78 15.84 -14.78
C GLU A 573 -25.72 14.65 -15.76
N LYS A 574 -26.41 13.55 -15.43
CA LYS A 574 -26.30 12.28 -16.18
C LYS A 574 -26.47 12.41 -17.70
N GLY A 575 -27.37 13.29 -18.16
CA GLY A 575 -27.56 13.56 -19.60
C GLY A 575 -26.32 14.16 -20.26
N LEU A 576 -25.77 15.23 -19.68
CA LEU A 576 -24.56 15.89 -20.19
C LEU A 576 -23.32 15.00 -20.05
N ALA A 577 -23.21 14.26 -18.95
CA ALA A 577 -22.16 13.27 -18.75
C ALA A 577 -22.22 12.16 -19.81
N THR A 578 -23.41 11.68 -20.17
CA THR A 578 -23.58 10.69 -21.26
C THR A 578 -23.13 11.27 -22.60
N GLN A 579 -23.50 12.52 -22.90
CA GLN A 579 -23.05 13.18 -24.12
C GLN A 579 -21.53 13.36 -24.16
N LYS A 580 -20.93 13.77 -23.03
CA LYS A 580 -19.47 13.86 -22.90
C LYS A 580 -18.80 12.50 -23.10
N ALA A 581 -19.36 11.42 -22.53
CA ALA A 581 -18.83 10.06 -22.71
C ALA A 581 -18.87 9.63 -24.19
N ARG A 582 -19.95 9.94 -24.92
CA ARG A 582 -20.03 9.69 -26.37
C ARG A 582 -18.95 10.45 -27.14
N ASP A 583 -18.71 11.72 -26.82
CA ASP A 583 -17.66 12.51 -27.46
C ASP A 583 -16.27 11.93 -27.17
N LEU A 584 -15.98 11.57 -25.92
CA LEU A 584 -14.71 10.95 -25.53
C LEU A 584 -14.47 9.63 -26.24
N VAL A 585 -15.50 8.78 -26.38
CA VAL A 585 -15.42 7.53 -27.14
C VAL A 585 -15.20 7.82 -28.63
N ARG A 586 -15.90 8.78 -29.23
CA ARG A 586 -15.68 9.17 -30.63
C ARG A 586 -14.24 9.61 -30.85
N MET A 587 -13.71 10.49 -30.00
CA MET A 587 -12.31 10.94 -30.07
C MET A 587 -11.33 9.77 -29.98
N ALA A 588 -11.55 8.84 -29.05
CA ALA A 588 -10.70 7.66 -28.90
C ALA A 588 -10.76 6.73 -30.14
N VAL A 589 -11.95 6.47 -30.69
CA VAL A 589 -12.11 5.65 -31.90
C VAL A 589 -11.42 6.30 -33.09
N MET A 590 -11.58 7.60 -33.29
CA MET A 590 -10.96 8.31 -34.42
C MET A 590 -9.43 8.27 -34.34
N LYS A 591 -8.84 8.47 -33.15
CA LYS A 591 -7.41 8.25 -32.94
C LYS A 591 -7.00 6.80 -33.17
N ALA A 592 -7.77 5.84 -32.64
CA ALA A 592 -7.46 4.41 -32.74
C ALA A 592 -7.34 3.95 -34.19
N ARG A 593 -8.15 4.51 -35.11
CA ARG A 593 -8.07 4.22 -36.55
C ARG A 593 -6.70 4.56 -37.16
N LEU A 594 -6.01 5.55 -36.61
CA LEU A 594 -4.71 6.03 -37.07
C LEU A 594 -3.53 5.45 -36.30
N LEU A 595 -3.77 4.61 -35.29
CA LEU A 595 -2.69 3.91 -34.57
C LEU A 595 -1.98 2.95 -35.52
N SER A 596 -0.67 2.80 -35.32
CA SER A 596 0.19 1.87 -36.04
C SER A 596 0.97 1.00 -35.05
N PRO A 597 1.36 -0.23 -35.43
CA PRO A 597 2.17 -1.08 -34.56
C PRO A 597 3.48 -0.40 -34.17
N LEU A 598 3.81 -0.39 -32.86
CA LEU A 598 5.07 0.17 -32.38
C LEU A 598 5.97 -0.94 -31.83
N THR A 599 7.27 -0.78 -32.04
CA THR A 599 8.33 -1.68 -31.58
C THR A 599 9.00 -1.10 -30.33
N GLN A 600 9.10 -1.90 -29.26
CA GLN A 600 9.87 -1.53 -28.08
C GLN A 600 11.32 -1.99 -28.26
N GLN A 601 12.28 -1.08 -28.16
CA GLN A 601 13.70 -1.48 -28.17
C GLN A 601 14.08 -2.12 -26.84
N THR A 602 14.96 -3.12 -26.87
CA THR A 602 15.58 -3.69 -25.67
C THR A 602 16.95 -3.05 -25.41
N TYR A 603 17.33 -2.97 -24.14
CA TYR A 603 18.65 -2.53 -23.71
C TYR A 603 19.12 -3.38 -22.51
N PRO A 604 20.44 -3.63 -22.39
CA PRO A 604 20.98 -4.45 -21.31
C PRO A 604 20.81 -3.78 -19.95
N VAL A 605 20.73 -4.56 -18.88
CA VAL A 605 20.67 -4.05 -17.50
C VAL A 605 22.01 -4.21 -16.82
N LEU A 606 22.56 -3.10 -16.28
CA LEU A 606 23.74 -3.14 -15.43
C LEU A 606 23.37 -3.73 -14.06
N ARG A 607 23.87 -4.92 -13.75
CA ARG A 607 23.65 -5.61 -12.45
C ARG A 607 24.49 -5.03 -11.31
N SER A 608 24.37 -3.73 -11.09
CA SER A 608 24.92 -3.00 -9.95
C SER A 608 23.93 -1.94 -9.44
N ALA A 609 24.04 -1.57 -8.18
CA ALA A 609 23.17 -0.60 -7.54
C ALA A 609 23.98 0.52 -6.85
N LEU A 610 23.41 1.71 -6.82
CA LEU A 610 23.87 2.84 -6.01
C LEU A 610 22.95 2.98 -4.79
N VAL A 611 23.52 3.08 -3.59
CA VAL A 611 22.79 3.42 -2.37
C VAL A 611 23.32 4.73 -1.83
N ILE A 612 22.45 5.72 -1.65
CA ILE A 612 22.79 7.09 -1.24
C ILE A 612 22.37 7.26 0.23
N GLY A 613 23.33 7.25 1.14
CA GLY A 613 23.13 7.35 2.58
C GLY A 613 23.47 6.04 3.30
N GLY A 614 24.47 6.09 4.18
CA GLY A 614 25.00 5.01 4.99
C GLY A 614 24.33 4.83 6.34
N GLY A 615 23.08 5.28 6.50
CA GLY A 615 22.26 5.00 7.68
C GLY A 615 21.79 3.53 7.75
N ILE A 616 21.07 3.18 8.82
CA ILE A 616 20.62 1.79 9.04
C ILE A 616 19.78 1.22 7.88
N SER A 617 18.92 2.03 7.26
CA SER A 617 18.09 1.62 6.13
C SER A 617 18.91 1.42 4.86
N GLY A 618 19.84 2.32 4.57
CA GLY A 618 20.74 2.23 3.42
C GLY A 618 21.70 1.04 3.51
N MET A 619 22.27 0.81 4.70
CA MET A 619 23.09 -0.38 4.96
C MET A 619 22.28 -1.68 4.84
N SER A 620 21.04 -1.70 5.32
CA SER A 620 20.14 -2.86 5.18
C SER A 620 19.82 -3.14 3.71
N ALA A 621 19.51 -2.10 2.92
CA ALA A 621 19.31 -2.24 1.48
C ALA A 621 20.57 -2.73 0.75
N ALA A 622 21.73 -2.15 1.06
CA ALA A 622 23.01 -2.52 0.46
C ALA A 622 23.36 -3.99 0.72
N LEU A 623 23.26 -4.45 1.97
CA LEU A 623 23.49 -5.86 2.31
C LEU A 623 22.47 -6.77 1.64
N SER A 624 21.19 -6.41 1.67
CA SER A 624 20.13 -7.24 1.08
C SER A 624 20.28 -7.42 -0.43
N LEU A 625 20.86 -6.44 -1.14
CA LEU A 625 21.21 -6.53 -2.56
C LEU A 625 22.49 -7.33 -2.77
N ALA A 626 23.52 -7.06 -1.97
CA ALA A 626 24.82 -7.68 -2.10
C ALA A 626 24.79 -9.18 -1.77
N ASP A 627 24.02 -9.58 -0.75
CA ASP A 627 23.76 -10.98 -0.39
C ASP A 627 23.05 -11.74 -1.55
N GLN A 628 22.36 -11.03 -2.44
CA GLN A 628 21.74 -11.57 -3.67
C GLN A 628 22.64 -11.50 -4.92
N GLY A 629 23.91 -11.14 -4.75
CA GLY A 629 24.90 -11.11 -5.82
C GLY A 629 24.90 -9.82 -6.65
N VAL A 630 24.32 -8.73 -6.15
CA VAL A 630 24.39 -7.42 -6.82
C VAL A 630 25.61 -6.65 -6.31
N LYS A 631 26.39 -6.05 -7.22
CA LYS A 631 27.46 -5.12 -6.82
C LYS A 631 26.84 -3.80 -6.35
N VAL A 632 27.20 -3.34 -5.16
CA VAL A 632 26.64 -2.13 -4.55
C VAL A 632 27.71 -1.08 -4.32
N HIS A 633 27.43 0.16 -4.70
CA HIS A 633 28.18 1.32 -4.26
C HIS A 633 27.37 2.07 -3.19
N LEU A 634 27.87 2.11 -1.96
CA LEU A 634 27.24 2.81 -0.84
C LEU A 634 27.95 4.15 -0.62
N VAL A 635 27.24 5.25 -0.91
CA VAL A 635 27.75 6.62 -0.81
C VAL A 635 27.28 7.23 0.51
N GLU A 636 28.22 7.65 1.35
CA GLU A 636 27.98 8.30 2.64
C GLU A 636 28.65 9.67 2.67
N LYS A 637 27.86 10.70 3.00
CA LYS A 637 28.33 12.09 3.08
C LYS A 637 29.27 12.30 4.26
N GLY A 638 28.98 11.70 5.40
CA GLY A 638 29.79 11.74 6.60
C GLY A 638 31.07 10.91 6.51
N PRO A 639 31.94 11.02 7.54
CA PRO A 639 33.17 10.23 7.62
C PRO A 639 32.93 8.76 7.99
N ALA A 640 31.74 8.41 8.48
CA ALA A 640 31.39 7.06 8.95
C ALA A 640 29.93 6.71 8.65
N LEU A 641 29.66 5.41 8.57
CA LEU A 641 28.30 4.86 8.46
C LEU A 641 27.55 4.96 9.80
N GLY A 642 26.22 4.90 9.74
CA GLY A 642 25.33 4.72 10.89
C GLY A 642 24.20 5.75 10.98
N GLY A 643 24.41 6.96 10.50
CA GLY A 643 23.39 8.02 10.50
C GLY A 643 22.79 8.26 11.89
N MET A 644 21.48 8.49 11.97
CA MET A 644 20.79 8.76 13.23
C MET A 644 20.88 7.60 14.25
N ALA A 645 21.04 6.36 13.78
CA ALA A 645 21.17 5.20 14.68
C ALA A 645 22.41 5.30 15.59
N ALA A 646 23.45 6.04 15.18
CA ALA A 646 24.64 6.28 16.01
C ALA A 646 24.34 7.12 17.27
N ARG A 647 23.20 7.84 17.31
CA ARG A 647 22.77 8.62 18.47
C ARG A 647 21.77 7.88 19.37
N LEU A 648 21.27 6.71 18.95
CA LEU A 648 20.27 5.94 19.69
C LEU A 648 20.94 4.84 20.52
N ARG A 649 20.48 4.62 21.75
CA ARG A 649 21.16 3.70 22.67
C ARG A 649 20.43 2.37 22.76
N ARG A 650 19.11 2.42 23.02
CA ARG A 650 18.26 1.23 23.15
C ARG A 650 16.96 1.33 22.38
N THR A 651 16.40 0.20 21.96
CA THR A 651 15.03 0.12 21.44
C THR A 651 14.01 0.19 22.60
N LEU A 652 12.72 0.27 22.28
CA LEU A 652 11.66 0.24 23.31
C LEU A 652 11.61 -1.13 24.01
N GLU A 653 11.94 -2.17 23.26
CA GLU A 653 12.01 -3.57 23.68
C GLU A 653 13.28 -3.87 24.48
N GLY A 654 14.22 -2.91 24.55
CA GLY A 654 15.43 -2.99 25.37
C GLY A 654 16.69 -3.47 24.65
N GLU A 655 16.64 -3.69 23.33
CA GLU A 655 17.82 -4.11 22.56
C GLU A 655 18.86 -3.00 22.43
N ASP A 656 20.14 -3.40 22.41
CA ASP A 656 21.28 -2.51 22.22
C ASP A 656 21.43 -2.11 20.74
N VAL A 657 21.13 -0.84 20.45
CA VAL A 657 21.20 -0.29 19.10
C VAL A 657 22.66 -0.13 18.64
N GLN A 658 23.59 0.18 19.55
CA GLN A 658 25.00 0.38 19.21
C GLN A 658 25.67 -0.95 18.85
N ALA A 659 25.35 -2.03 19.57
CA ALA A 659 25.83 -3.37 19.23
C ALA A 659 25.30 -3.86 17.87
N ALA A 660 24.01 -3.65 17.61
CA ALA A 660 23.40 -3.99 16.33
C ALA A 660 23.97 -3.15 15.18
N LEU A 661 24.16 -1.85 15.38
CA LEU A 661 24.76 -0.95 14.42
C LEU A 661 26.20 -1.36 14.08
N LYS A 662 27.01 -1.65 15.11
CA LYS A 662 28.38 -2.15 14.92
C LYS A 662 28.40 -3.41 14.06
N THR A 663 27.55 -4.39 14.39
CA THR A 663 27.43 -5.64 13.63
C THR A 663 27.06 -5.40 12.17
N LEU A 664 26.09 -4.52 11.94
CA LEU A 664 25.63 -4.15 10.59
C LEU A 664 26.75 -3.47 9.79
N THR A 665 27.43 -2.50 10.39
CA THR A 665 28.54 -1.75 9.79
C THR A 665 29.72 -2.67 9.46
N GLU A 666 30.08 -3.60 10.35
CA GLU A 666 31.13 -4.59 10.10
C GLU A 666 30.79 -5.50 8.93
N ARG A 667 29.53 -5.97 8.83
CA ARG A 667 29.06 -6.77 7.69
C ARG A 667 29.17 -5.99 6.39
N VAL A 668 28.76 -4.72 6.37
CA VAL A 668 28.86 -3.85 5.19
C VAL A 668 30.31 -3.69 4.73
N TYR A 669 31.23 -3.35 5.64
CA TYR A 669 32.64 -3.15 5.28
C TYR A 669 33.34 -4.44 4.83
N ARG A 670 32.94 -5.61 5.34
CA ARG A 670 33.53 -6.91 4.98
C ARG A 670 32.93 -7.53 3.73
N HIS A 671 31.79 -7.05 3.24
CA HIS A 671 31.10 -7.66 2.12
C HIS A 671 31.81 -7.37 0.78
N LEU A 672 32.24 -8.41 0.07
CA LEU A 672 33.06 -8.30 -1.15
C LEU A 672 32.39 -7.54 -2.30
N LEU A 673 31.05 -7.53 -2.33
CA LEU A 673 30.26 -6.82 -3.35
C LEU A 673 29.83 -5.40 -2.95
N ILE A 674 30.18 -4.93 -1.75
CA ILE A 674 29.84 -3.56 -1.32
C ILE A 674 31.09 -2.69 -1.33
N GLN A 675 31.07 -1.64 -2.13
CA GLN A 675 32.08 -0.60 -2.10
C GLN A 675 31.54 0.64 -1.37
N VAL A 676 32.13 0.95 -0.21
CA VAL A 676 31.76 2.10 0.60
C VAL A 676 32.58 3.33 0.20
N HIS A 677 31.88 4.45 -0.05
CA HIS A 677 32.48 5.76 -0.33
C HIS A 677 32.04 6.74 0.76
N THR A 678 32.92 7.02 1.73
CA THR A 678 32.68 8.02 2.79
C THR A 678 33.17 9.40 2.38
N GLN A 679 32.65 10.46 3.02
CA GLN A 679 32.98 11.84 2.67
C GLN A 679 32.74 12.09 1.17
N ALA A 680 31.66 11.53 0.65
CA ALA A 680 31.36 11.49 -0.76
C ALA A 680 30.05 12.23 -1.06
N GLU A 681 30.07 13.08 -2.07
CA GLU A 681 28.91 13.84 -2.53
C GLU A 681 28.64 13.59 -4.01
N ILE A 682 27.36 13.64 -4.40
CA ILE A 682 26.94 13.46 -5.78
C ILE A 682 27.07 14.80 -6.53
N ARG A 683 27.84 14.78 -7.62
CA ARG A 683 28.01 15.94 -8.51
C ARG A 683 27.08 15.89 -9.71
N HIS A 684 26.97 14.72 -10.34
CA HIS A 684 26.18 14.53 -11.54
C HIS A 684 25.47 13.18 -11.53
N PHE A 685 24.24 13.15 -12.01
CA PHE A 685 23.43 11.95 -12.18
C PHE A 685 22.77 11.98 -13.57
N SER A 686 22.98 10.93 -14.35
CA SER A 686 22.41 10.80 -15.69
C SER A 686 22.15 9.34 -16.06
N GLY A 687 21.50 9.13 -17.21
CA GLY A 687 21.11 7.82 -17.70
C GLY A 687 19.63 7.51 -17.44
N TYR A 688 19.30 6.22 -17.49
CA TYR A 688 17.93 5.71 -17.43
C TYR A 688 17.88 4.38 -16.67
N VAL A 689 16.68 3.91 -16.38
CA VAL A 689 16.43 2.63 -15.70
C VAL A 689 17.31 1.51 -16.29
N GLY A 690 18.09 0.82 -15.45
CA GLY A 690 19.03 -0.22 -15.88
C GLY A 690 20.40 0.29 -16.37
N ASN A 691 20.57 1.58 -16.69
CA ASN A 691 21.81 2.18 -17.20
C ASN A 691 21.99 3.62 -16.71
N PHE A 692 22.18 3.81 -15.42
CA PHE A 692 22.54 5.08 -14.81
C PHE A 692 24.06 5.24 -14.68
N ARG A 693 24.50 6.50 -14.64
CA ARG A 693 25.86 6.91 -14.32
C ARG A 693 25.82 8.03 -13.29
N THR A 694 26.51 7.84 -12.17
CA THR A 694 26.62 8.86 -11.12
C THR A 694 28.08 9.22 -10.92
N THR A 695 28.37 10.52 -10.99
CA THR A 695 29.69 11.07 -10.67
C THR A 695 29.67 11.52 -9.22
N ILE A 696 30.57 10.95 -8.41
CA ILE A 696 30.79 11.37 -7.03
C ILE A 696 32.13 12.06 -6.87
N GLU A 697 32.22 12.97 -5.92
CA GLU A 697 33.48 13.54 -5.45
C GLU A 697 33.69 13.10 -4.00
N THR A 698 34.91 12.65 -3.68
CA THR A 698 35.25 12.18 -2.33
C THR A 698 36.31 13.08 -1.73
N GLY A 699 36.16 13.50 -0.47
CA GLY A 699 37.16 14.34 0.20
C GLY A 699 38.56 13.70 0.29
N LYS A 700 38.67 12.39 0.06
CA LYS A 700 39.94 11.62 0.06
C LYS A 700 40.62 11.51 -1.31
N ARG A 701 39.93 11.83 -2.42
CA ARG A 701 40.47 11.73 -3.80
C ARG A 701 40.28 13.05 -4.52
N ARG A 702 41.33 13.56 -5.16
CA ARG A 702 41.26 14.80 -5.97
C ARG A 702 40.43 14.67 -7.26
N ALA A 703 40.23 13.47 -7.77
CA ALA A 703 39.51 13.23 -9.03
C ALA A 703 38.09 12.70 -8.78
N PRO A 704 37.07 13.20 -9.50
CA PRO A 704 35.72 12.62 -9.49
C PRO A 704 35.73 11.14 -9.89
N VAL A 705 34.82 10.36 -9.33
CA VAL A 705 34.65 8.92 -9.61
C VAL A 705 33.30 8.69 -10.26
N ASP A 706 33.30 8.08 -11.45
CA ASP A 706 32.08 7.68 -12.13
C ASP A 706 31.65 6.27 -11.74
N ILE A 707 30.37 6.13 -11.39
CA ILE A 707 29.76 4.91 -10.92
C ILE A 707 28.63 4.49 -11.87
N PRO A 708 28.86 3.50 -12.76
CA PRO A 708 27.80 2.91 -13.57
C PRO A 708 26.95 1.94 -12.72
N HIS A 709 25.63 2.06 -12.82
CA HIS A 709 24.68 1.26 -12.04
C HIS A 709 23.30 1.16 -12.70
N GLY A 710 22.57 0.08 -12.44
CA GLY A 710 21.24 -0.13 -13.02
C GLY A 710 20.08 0.41 -12.18
N ALA A 711 20.28 0.58 -10.87
CA ALA A 711 19.25 1.09 -9.97
C ALA A 711 19.84 1.92 -8.81
N THR A 712 19.06 2.89 -8.32
CA THR A 712 19.45 3.78 -7.21
C THR A 712 18.49 3.66 -6.04
N VAL A 713 19.02 3.62 -4.81
CA VAL A 713 18.24 3.68 -3.55
C VAL A 713 18.63 4.94 -2.78
N VAL A 714 17.64 5.80 -2.51
CA VAL A 714 17.80 7.03 -1.73
C VAL A 714 17.49 6.75 -0.25
N ALA A 715 18.49 6.90 0.60
CA ALA A 715 18.47 6.60 2.03
C ALA A 715 19.14 7.72 2.86
N THR A 716 18.99 8.98 2.43
CA THR A 716 19.64 10.17 3.02
C THR A 716 19.27 10.45 4.48
N GLY A 717 18.23 9.78 4.99
CA GLY A 717 17.83 9.88 6.38
C GLY A 717 17.05 11.16 6.68
N GLY A 718 17.15 11.62 7.93
CA GLY A 718 16.50 12.81 8.44
C GLY A 718 17.28 13.34 9.65
N ALA A 719 16.95 14.54 10.09
CA ALA A 719 17.60 15.20 11.20
C ALA A 719 16.63 15.47 12.35
N GLU A 720 17.19 15.71 13.54
CA GLU A 720 16.46 16.19 14.70
C GLU A 720 16.32 17.71 14.59
N PHE A 721 15.09 18.21 14.76
CA PHE A 721 14.82 19.63 14.88
C PHE A 721 15.48 20.22 16.13
N ARG A 722 16.02 21.43 16.03
CA ARG A 722 16.56 22.18 17.18
C ARG A 722 15.52 23.24 17.58
N PRO A 723 14.77 23.03 18.68
CA PRO A 723 13.73 23.98 19.09
C PRO A 723 14.29 25.34 19.47
N ASP A 724 13.49 26.40 19.31
CA ASP A 724 13.75 27.74 19.85
C ASP A 724 12.75 28.12 20.96
N GLU A 725 11.82 27.20 21.29
CA GLU A 725 10.83 27.29 22.37
C GLU A 725 11.30 26.59 23.67
N TYR A 726 10.58 26.83 24.76
CA TYR A 726 10.78 26.17 26.07
C TYR A 726 12.17 26.31 26.71
N LEU A 727 12.87 27.42 26.45
CA LEU A 727 14.23 27.70 26.95
C LEU A 727 15.32 26.75 26.42
N TYR A 728 15.05 25.99 25.35
CA TYR A 728 16.06 25.17 24.71
C TYR A 728 17.25 26.03 24.24
N GLY A 729 18.47 25.58 24.51
CA GLY A 729 19.71 26.31 24.23
C GLY A 729 19.95 27.56 25.11
N ARG A 730 18.98 27.94 25.96
CA ARG A 730 19.08 29.07 26.91
C ARG A 730 19.23 28.62 28.36
N ASN A 731 18.77 27.41 28.68
CA ASN A 731 18.91 26.79 29.99
C ASN A 731 19.42 25.35 29.81
N ASP A 732 20.46 24.99 30.57
CA ASP A 732 21.18 23.71 30.44
C ASP A 732 20.37 22.50 30.97
N ARG A 733 19.28 22.74 31.71
CA ARG A 733 18.33 21.74 32.19
C ARG A 733 17.25 21.39 31.17
N VAL A 734 17.27 22.02 30.00
CA VAL A 734 16.34 21.73 28.89
C VAL A 734 17.07 20.93 27.81
N LEU A 735 16.65 19.69 27.64
CA LEU A 735 17.24 18.72 26.71
C LEU A 735 16.23 18.31 25.64
N THR A 736 16.67 17.81 24.49
CA THR A 736 15.77 17.01 23.64
C THR A 736 15.59 15.60 24.19
N HIS A 737 14.62 14.84 23.69
CA HIS A 737 14.47 13.41 24.03
C HIS A 737 15.70 12.58 23.65
N LEU A 738 16.39 12.94 22.56
CA LEU A 738 17.58 12.23 22.11
C LEU A 738 18.80 12.57 22.97
N GLU A 739 18.93 13.80 23.43
CA GLU A 739 19.95 14.21 24.40
C GLU A 739 19.73 13.55 25.75
N LEU A 740 18.47 13.56 26.25
CA LEU A 740 18.09 12.85 27.47
C LEU A 740 18.39 11.35 27.38
N GLU A 741 18.11 10.71 26.25
CA GLU A 741 18.45 9.29 26.05
C GLU A 741 19.95 9.02 26.17
N GLY A 742 20.78 9.93 25.66
CA GLY A 742 22.23 9.87 25.85
C GLY A 742 22.62 9.95 27.32
N GLU A 743 22.08 10.93 28.05
CA GLU A 743 22.37 11.11 29.48
C GLU A 743 21.89 9.92 30.34
N ILE A 744 20.73 9.31 30.00
CA ILE A 744 20.23 8.10 30.67
C ILE A 744 21.21 6.93 30.46
N ALA A 745 21.68 6.73 29.24
CA ALA A 745 22.59 5.63 28.92
C ALA A 745 23.99 5.80 29.52
N ASP A 746 24.45 7.05 29.66
CA ASP A 746 25.74 7.38 30.25
C ASP A 746 25.65 7.55 31.78
N GLU A 747 24.46 7.37 32.37
CA GLU A 747 24.17 7.50 33.81
C GLU A 747 24.80 8.74 34.45
N THR A 748 24.66 9.90 33.78
CA THR A 748 25.31 11.14 34.24
C THR A 748 24.86 11.55 35.65
N ALA A 749 25.72 12.28 36.37
CA ALA A 749 25.39 12.78 37.71
C ALA A 749 24.06 13.57 37.73
N ARG A 750 23.81 14.36 36.67
CA ARG A 750 22.56 15.10 36.47
C ARG A 750 21.32 14.18 36.48
N ILE A 751 21.39 13.02 35.86
CA ILE A 751 20.28 12.04 35.84
C ILE A 751 20.16 11.30 37.17
N GLN A 752 21.29 10.94 37.80
CA GLN A 752 21.29 10.26 39.10
C GLN A 752 20.71 11.15 40.21
N GLU A 753 20.97 12.46 40.16
CA GLU A 753 20.48 13.45 41.13
C GLU A 753 19.07 13.97 40.81
N CYS A 754 18.57 13.75 39.60
CA CYS A 754 17.26 14.22 39.15
C CYS A 754 16.13 13.56 39.97
N ARG A 755 15.25 14.39 40.55
CA ARG A 755 14.08 13.94 41.32
C ARG A 755 12.78 14.17 40.57
N SER A 756 12.76 15.14 39.65
CA SER A 756 11.58 15.55 38.91
C SER A 756 11.91 15.89 37.46
N LEU A 757 11.15 15.32 36.52
CA LEU A 757 11.35 15.50 35.08
C LEU A 757 10.01 15.70 34.36
N VAL A 758 9.96 16.68 33.46
CA VAL A 758 8.80 16.94 32.60
C VAL A 758 9.18 16.72 31.13
N MET A 759 8.43 15.89 30.42
CA MET A 759 8.58 15.67 28.98
C MET A 759 7.48 16.40 28.21
N ILE A 760 7.83 17.25 27.25
CA ILE A 760 6.86 17.98 26.42
C ILE A 760 6.82 17.35 25.03
N GLN A 761 5.66 16.83 24.62
CA GLN A 761 5.46 16.21 23.31
C GLN A 761 5.23 17.24 22.20
N CYS A 762 5.34 16.80 20.94
CA CYS A 762 4.97 17.57 19.74
C CYS A 762 5.71 18.91 19.58
N VAL A 763 6.99 19.00 19.99
CA VAL A 763 7.81 20.21 19.87
C VAL A 763 8.31 20.32 18.43
N GLY A 764 7.84 21.33 17.68
CA GLY A 764 8.08 21.48 16.24
C GLY A 764 7.34 20.45 15.36
N SER A 765 6.24 19.85 15.82
CA SER A 765 5.44 18.91 15.03
C SER A 765 3.96 19.07 15.31
N ARG A 766 3.13 18.77 14.31
CA ARG A 766 1.67 18.99 14.36
C ARG A 766 1.34 20.46 14.63
N ASP A 767 2.10 21.35 14.02
CA ASP A 767 1.89 22.79 14.06
C ASP A 767 1.70 23.32 12.62
N ALA A 768 1.48 24.63 12.49
CA ALA A 768 1.23 25.27 11.19
C ALA A 768 2.41 25.13 10.20
N GLU A 769 3.66 25.09 10.67
CA GLU A 769 4.84 24.95 9.82
C GLU A 769 5.10 23.49 9.44
N ARG A 770 4.83 22.56 10.37
CA ARG A 770 5.07 21.12 10.23
C ARG A 770 3.79 20.36 10.58
N PRO A 771 2.78 20.37 9.70
CA PRO A 771 1.47 19.74 9.92
C PRO A 771 1.55 18.21 9.73
N TYR A 772 2.54 17.57 10.34
CA TYR A 772 2.76 16.13 10.33
C TYR A 772 3.23 15.61 11.70
N CYS A 773 3.06 14.31 11.90
CA CYS A 773 3.54 13.61 13.07
C CYS A 773 4.98 13.13 12.86
N SER A 774 5.86 13.35 13.85
CA SER A 774 7.22 12.79 13.81
C SER A 774 7.30 11.29 14.12
N ARG A 775 6.17 10.63 14.42
CA ARG A 775 5.98 9.16 14.57
C ARG A 775 6.79 8.44 15.68
N VAL A 776 7.93 8.99 16.13
CA VAL A 776 8.86 8.34 17.08
C VAL A 776 8.78 8.89 18.50
N CYS A 777 8.39 10.16 18.66
CA CYS A 777 8.48 10.91 19.92
C CYS A 777 7.72 10.27 21.10
N CYS A 778 6.45 9.90 20.93
CA CYS A 778 5.66 9.30 22.01
C CYS A 778 6.26 7.96 22.49
N GLY A 779 6.80 7.16 21.57
CA GLY A 779 7.50 5.92 21.92
C GLY A 779 8.80 6.17 22.66
N GLN A 780 9.58 7.17 22.22
CA GLN A 780 10.81 7.56 22.89
C GLN A 780 10.56 8.12 24.29
N ALA A 781 9.49 8.90 24.49
CA ALA A 781 9.09 9.41 25.80
C ALA A 781 8.80 8.28 26.79
N VAL A 782 8.01 7.29 26.36
CA VAL A 782 7.70 6.10 27.18
C VAL A 782 8.96 5.28 27.46
N LYS A 783 9.82 5.07 26.45
CA LYS A 783 11.10 4.38 26.60
C LYS A 783 11.98 5.07 27.66
N ASN A 784 12.17 6.38 27.52
CA ASN A 784 13.01 7.16 28.43
C ASN A 784 12.42 7.18 29.84
N ALA A 785 11.10 7.32 29.97
CA ALA A 785 10.43 7.29 31.28
C ALA A 785 10.60 5.95 31.99
N LEU A 786 10.47 4.82 31.28
CA LEU A 786 10.73 3.49 31.83
C LEU A 786 12.20 3.30 32.23
N GLY A 787 13.14 3.77 31.41
CA GLY A 787 14.57 3.75 31.73
C GLY A 787 14.90 4.55 32.99
N LEU A 788 14.34 5.74 33.12
CA LEU A 788 14.50 6.59 34.31
C LEU A 788 13.87 5.95 35.56
N LYS A 789 12.68 5.34 35.44
CA LYS A 789 12.04 4.60 36.54
C LYS A 789 12.85 3.38 36.98
N ALA A 790 13.58 2.74 36.06
CA ALA A 790 14.48 1.64 36.40
C ALA A 790 15.69 2.13 37.21
N LEU A 791 16.23 3.32 36.90
CA LEU A 791 17.34 3.95 37.65
C LEU A 791 16.88 4.51 39.00
N ASN A 792 15.77 5.23 39.03
CA ASN A 792 15.19 5.84 40.22
C ASN A 792 13.66 5.67 40.23
N PRO A 793 13.12 4.63 40.90
CA PRO A 793 11.69 4.39 40.97
C PRO A 793 10.88 5.54 41.58
N SER A 794 11.50 6.34 42.46
CA SER A 794 10.87 7.46 43.15
C SER A 794 10.83 8.76 42.32
N MET A 795 11.52 8.81 41.18
CA MET A 795 11.55 9.99 40.31
C MET A 795 10.14 10.37 39.85
N LYS A 796 9.78 11.64 39.99
CA LYS A 796 8.50 12.17 39.51
C LYS A 796 8.63 12.52 38.03
N ILE A 797 7.94 11.77 37.17
CA ILE A 797 7.99 11.97 35.73
C ILE A 797 6.59 12.35 35.24
N THR A 798 6.50 13.47 34.53
CA THR A 798 5.26 13.94 33.92
C THR A 798 5.45 14.12 32.42
N VAL A 799 4.57 13.55 31.61
CA VAL A 799 4.55 13.70 30.14
C VAL A 799 3.38 14.59 29.76
N LEU A 800 3.68 15.76 29.18
CA LEU A 800 2.69 16.69 28.62
C LEU A 800 2.46 16.35 27.15
N TYR A 801 1.23 16.00 26.77
CA TYR A 801 0.93 15.49 25.43
C TYR A 801 -0.37 16.02 24.83
N ARG A 802 -0.55 15.88 23.51
CA ARG A 802 -1.83 16.13 22.82
C ARG A 802 -2.61 14.85 22.63
N ASP A 803 -1.97 13.87 21.98
CA ASP A 803 -2.47 12.50 21.80
C ASP A 803 -1.28 11.54 21.96
N MET A 804 -1.41 10.52 22.80
CA MET A 804 -0.35 9.51 22.92
C MET A 804 -0.45 8.54 21.74
N ARG A 805 0.57 8.58 20.86
CA ARG A 805 0.65 7.77 19.64
C ARG A 805 1.53 6.54 19.80
N THR A 806 1.31 5.78 20.86
CA THR A 806 1.92 4.46 21.12
C THR A 806 1.09 3.36 20.46
N TYR A 807 1.04 3.36 19.12
CA TYR A 807 0.24 2.43 18.31
C TYR A 807 0.78 0.99 18.32
N GLY A 808 -0.05 0.04 17.86
CA GLY A 808 0.29 -1.38 17.90
C GLY A 808 0.54 -1.89 19.32
N LEU A 809 1.55 -2.74 19.45
CA LEU A 809 2.00 -3.32 20.72
C LEU A 809 2.77 -2.32 21.61
N MET A 810 3.08 -1.11 21.14
CA MET A 810 3.68 -0.08 22.00
C MET A 810 2.75 0.38 23.11
N GLU A 811 1.45 0.10 23.00
CA GLU A 811 0.47 0.40 24.05
C GLU A 811 0.79 -0.28 25.38
N HIS A 812 1.43 -1.46 25.35
CA HIS A 812 1.86 -2.16 26.55
C HIS A 812 2.91 -1.37 27.31
N ALA A 813 3.89 -0.81 26.59
CA ALA A 813 4.91 0.05 27.21
C ALA A 813 4.30 1.34 27.77
N TYR A 814 3.31 1.92 27.08
CA TYR A 814 2.59 3.09 27.57
C TYR A 814 1.87 2.80 28.90
N ARG A 815 1.13 1.68 28.95
CA ARG A 815 0.47 1.23 30.19
C ARG A 815 1.48 0.98 31.30
N LYS A 816 2.56 0.24 31.01
CA LYS A 816 3.62 -0.07 31.98
C LYS A 816 4.23 1.21 32.58
N ALA A 817 4.44 2.24 31.76
CA ALA A 817 4.93 3.53 32.25
C ALA A 817 3.93 4.19 33.21
N ALA A 818 2.65 4.19 32.86
CA ALA A 818 1.60 4.72 33.75
C ALA A 818 1.50 3.94 35.08
N GLU A 819 1.54 2.61 35.02
CA GLU A 819 1.56 1.72 36.20
C GLU A 819 2.80 1.93 37.08
N SER A 820 3.92 2.35 36.48
CA SER A 820 5.15 2.72 37.19
C SER A 820 5.11 4.14 37.81
N GLY A 821 3.94 4.80 37.80
CA GLY A 821 3.73 6.12 38.38
C GLY A 821 4.22 7.28 37.52
N VAL A 822 4.32 7.11 36.20
CA VAL A 822 4.50 8.22 35.25
C VAL A 822 3.15 8.90 35.03
N VAL A 823 3.10 10.23 35.19
CA VAL A 823 1.88 11.01 35.04
C VAL A 823 1.76 11.54 33.61
N PHE A 824 0.60 11.39 32.98
CA PHE A 824 0.34 11.88 31.62
C PHE A 824 -0.71 12.97 31.67
N ILE A 825 -0.36 14.19 31.24
CA ILE A 825 -1.25 15.35 31.23
C ILE A 825 -1.49 15.79 29.79
N ARG A 826 -2.77 15.81 29.38
CA ARG A 826 -3.17 16.28 28.05
C ARG A 826 -3.16 17.82 28.02
N TYR A 827 -2.68 18.42 26.94
CA TYR A 827 -2.80 19.86 26.67
C TYR A 827 -3.41 20.09 25.27
N HIS A 828 -3.97 21.28 25.06
CA HIS A 828 -4.54 21.69 23.79
C HIS A 828 -3.56 22.56 22.99
N GLU A 829 -3.57 22.46 21.67
CA GLU A 829 -2.67 23.25 20.81
C GLU A 829 -2.83 24.77 21.01
N ALA A 830 -4.06 25.23 21.25
CA ALA A 830 -4.36 26.63 21.52
C ALA A 830 -3.89 27.11 22.91
N ASP A 831 -3.55 26.20 23.83
CA ASP A 831 -3.09 26.47 25.19
C ASP A 831 -1.89 25.59 25.52
N LYS A 832 -0.77 25.87 24.83
CA LYS A 832 0.50 25.16 25.01
C LYS A 832 1.04 25.36 26.43
N PRO A 833 1.80 24.41 26.99
CA PRO A 833 2.54 24.61 28.23
C PRO A 833 3.45 25.83 28.14
N VAL A 834 3.79 26.44 29.29
CA VAL A 834 4.77 27.53 29.38
C VAL A 834 5.88 27.09 30.32
N VAL A 835 7.14 27.28 29.91
CA VAL A 835 8.32 26.91 30.71
C VAL A 835 9.09 28.18 31.07
N THR A 836 9.36 28.37 32.36
CA THR A 836 10.13 29.49 32.91
C THR A 836 11.28 28.99 33.78
N ALA A 837 12.34 29.79 33.89
CA ALA A 837 13.43 29.50 34.81
C ALA A 837 12.97 29.66 36.27
N GLY A 838 13.43 28.79 37.16
CA GLY A 838 13.15 28.90 38.59
C GLY A 838 13.91 30.07 39.24
N GLU A 839 13.31 30.68 40.26
CA GLU A 839 13.95 31.73 41.05
C GLU A 839 15.26 31.23 41.69
N GLY A 840 16.30 32.07 41.69
CA GLY A 840 17.59 31.76 42.33
C GLY A 840 18.34 30.54 41.78
N GLY A 841 18.00 30.07 40.56
CA GLY A 841 18.55 28.82 40.01
C GLY A 841 17.85 27.55 40.48
N GLY A 842 16.68 27.68 41.13
CA GLY A 842 15.78 26.58 41.50
C GLY A 842 15.22 25.80 40.30
N PRO A 843 14.39 24.77 40.52
CA PRO A 843 13.84 23.92 39.46
C PRO A 843 13.05 24.74 38.41
N LEU A 844 12.99 24.25 37.18
CA LEU A 844 12.19 24.85 36.12
C LEU A 844 10.72 24.84 36.52
N GLU A 845 9.99 25.91 36.22
CA GLU A 845 8.56 25.99 36.43
C GLU A 845 7.81 25.77 35.12
N ILE A 846 6.79 24.93 35.15
CA ILE A 846 5.97 24.59 34.00
C ILE A 846 4.51 24.86 34.33
N LEU A 847 3.86 25.74 33.56
CA LEU A 847 2.44 26.03 33.66
C LEU A 847 1.70 25.29 32.55
N VAL A 848 0.71 24.47 32.90
CA VAL A 848 -0.11 23.73 31.94
C VAL A 848 -1.56 23.63 32.43
N THR A 849 -2.52 23.78 31.53
CA THR A 849 -3.93 23.54 31.85
C THR A 849 -4.24 22.05 31.78
N GLU A 850 -4.74 21.48 32.88
CA GLU A 850 -5.20 20.09 32.91
C GLU A 850 -6.70 20.07 32.56
N PRO A 851 -7.10 19.41 31.44
CA PRO A 851 -8.44 19.55 30.88
C PRO A 851 -9.53 18.83 31.67
N THR A 852 -9.18 17.85 32.50
CA THR A 852 -10.15 17.13 33.36
C THR A 852 -10.59 17.98 34.56
N LEU A 853 -9.66 18.74 35.13
CA LEU A 853 -9.86 19.64 36.27
C LEU A 853 -10.28 21.05 35.84
N GLY A 854 -10.04 21.42 34.57
CA GLY A 854 -10.29 22.77 34.06
C GLY A 854 -9.42 23.85 34.73
N ARG A 855 -8.26 23.48 35.28
CA ARG A 855 -7.38 24.35 36.07
C ARG A 855 -5.95 24.35 35.54
N LYS A 856 -5.26 25.48 35.72
CA LYS A 856 -3.82 25.58 35.47
C LYS A 856 -3.03 24.95 36.62
N LEU A 857 -2.23 23.95 36.29
CA LEU A 857 -1.28 23.32 37.19
C LEU A 857 0.08 23.98 37.04
N ARG A 858 0.75 24.21 38.17
CA ARG A 858 2.14 24.63 38.24
C ARG A 858 2.97 23.42 38.65
N LEU A 859 3.83 22.96 37.76
CA LEU A 859 4.76 21.86 37.98
C LEU A 859 6.16 22.42 38.18
N GLN A 860 6.96 21.75 38.99
CA GLN A 860 8.40 22.02 39.14
C GLN A 860 9.18 20.80 38.63
N ALA A 861 10.23 21.04 37.86
CA ALA A 861 11.06 19.99 37.29
C ALA A 861 12.56 20.35 37.34
N ASP A 862 13.38 19.38 37.71
CA ASP A 862 14.84 19.52 37.62
C ASP A 862 15.31 19.51 36.16
N ILE A 863 14.61 18.75 35.31
CA ILE A 863 14.88 18.63 33.87
C ILE A 863 13.58 18.76 33.07
N VAL A 864 13.63 19.49 31.96
CA VAL A 864 12.59 19.45 30.93
C VAL A 864 13.15 18.80 29.67
N SER A 865 12.46 17.80 29.13
CA SER A 865 12.86 17.14 27.89
C SER A 865 11.85 17.37 26.77
N LEU A 866 12.34 17.76 25.60
CA LEU A 866 11.54 18.17 24.46
C LEU A 866 11.50 17.07 23.40
N ALA A 867 10.31 16.68 22.99
CA ALA A 867 10.07 15.78 21.88
C ALA A 867 10.27 16.49 20.54
N ALA A 868 11.51 16.81 20.22
CA ALA A 868 11.88 17.52 19.00
C ALA A 868 11.47 16.72 17.74
N ALA A 869 11.01 17.46 16.73
CA ALA A 869 10.57 16.89 15.48
C ALA A 869 11.66 16.20 14.67
N THR A 870 11.26 15.24 13.84
CA THR A 870 12.10 14.70 12.77
C THR A 870 11.87 15.52 11.52
N ILE A 871 12.92 16.14 10.99
CA ILE A 871 12.90 16.98 9.78
C ILE A 871 13.65 16.29 8.63
N PRO A 872 13.33 16.62 7.36
CA PRO A 872 14.07 16.08 6.22
C PRO A 872 15.54 16.50 6.24
N ALA A 873 16.40 15.73 5.57
CA ALA A 873 17.79 16.12 5.37
C ALA A 873 17.87 17.42 4.55
N ALA A 874 18.77 18.33 4.93
CA ALA A 874 18.86 19.67 4.35
C ALA A 874 19.17 19.68 2.84
N ASP A 875 19.84 18.64 2.35
CA ASP A 875 20.23 18.48 0.95
C ASP A 875 19.19 17.73 0.09
N ASN A 876 18.05 17.31 0.67
CA ASN A 876 16.99 16.64 -0.08
C ASN A 876 16.53 17.44 -1.30
N HIS A 877 16.45 18.77 -1.21
CA HIS A 877 16.03 19.62 -2.32
C HIS A 877 17.03 19.61 -3.48
N GLN A 878 18.33 19.68 -3.17
CA GLN A 878 19.39 19.58 -4.17
C GLN A 878 19.40 18.19 -4.81
N LEU A 879 19.33 17.13 -4.00
CA LEU A 879 19.35 15.76 -4.49
C LEU A 879 18.10 15.43 -5.33
N SER A 880 16.93 15.95 -4.93
CA SER A 880 15.67 15.84 -5.69
C SER A 880 15.82 16.40 -7.10
N GLN A 881 16.45 17.56 -7.25
CA GLN A 881 16.71 18.17 -8.56
C GLN A 881 17.71 17.35 -9.39
N GLN A 882 18.78 16.85 -8.77
CA GLN A 882 19.78 16.02 -9.45
C GLN A 882 19.20 14.70 -9.95
N LEU A 883 18.41 14.01 -9.12
CA LEU A 883 17.80 12.72 -9.44
C LEU A 883 16.49 12.85 -10.23
N LYS A 884 15.94 14.06 -10.36
CA LYS A 884 14.61 14.34 -10.93
C LYS A 884 13.50 13.52 -10.25
N VAL A 885 13.49 13.52 -8.92
CA VAL A 885 12.49 12.81 -8.10
C VAL A 885 11.75 13.79 -7.19
N PRO A 886 10.43 13.62 -6.97
CA PRO A 886 9.62 14.60 -6.25
C PRO A 886 9.83 14.58 -4.73
N LEU A 887 9.69 15.75 -4.12
CA LEU A 887 9.46 15.93 -2.68
C LEU A 887 7.99 16.23 -2.41
N ASN A 888 7.51 15.89 -1.22
CA ASN A 888 6.22 16.36 -0.73
C ASN A 888 6.35 17.78 -0.16
N ALA A 889 5.21 18.37 0.24
CA ALA A 889 5.16 19.72 0.81
C ALA A 889 5.94 19.87 2.13
N ASP A 890 6.38 18.77 2.75
CA ASP A 890 7.14 18.76 4.00
C ASP A 890 8.67 18.57 3.76
N GLY A 891 9.11 18.48 2.49
CA GLY A 891 10.51 18.30 2.11
C GLY A 891 11.03 16.85 2.18
N PHE A 892 10.17 15.87 2.44
CA PHE A 892 10.50 14.44 2.34
C PHE A 892 10.25 13.91 0.92
N PHE A 893 10.96 12.86 0.52
CA PHE A 893 10.78 12.25 -0.80
C PHE A 893 9.39 11.64 -0.97
N MET A 894 8.76 11.83 -2.14
CA MET A 894 7.41 11.36 -2.43
C MET A 894 7.43 10.05 -3.24
N GLU A 895 6.75 9.05 -2.71
CA GLU A 895 6.56 7.74 -3.30
C GLU A 895 5.67 7.74 -4.55
N ALA A 896 5.79 6.70 -5.39
CA ALA A 896 4.99 6.52 -6.59
C ALA A 896 3.49 6.36 -6.30
N HIS A 897 3.16 5.62 -5.24
CA HIS A 897 1.80 5.46 -4.75
C HIS A 897 1.81 5.10 -3.27
N MET A 898 1.11 5.87 -2.43
CA MET A 898 1.16 5.75 -0.97
C MET A 898 0.90 4.32 -0.49
N LYS A 899 -0.05 3.60 -1.10
CA LYS A 899 -0.45 2.25 -0.69
C LYS A 899 0.35 1.09 -1.27
N LEU A 900 0.48 1.04 -2.59
CA LEU A 900 0.95 -0.17 -3.29
C LEU A 900 2.40 -0.08 -3.80
N ARG A 901 2.99 1.12 -3.77
CA ARG A 901 4.39 1.35 -4.17
C ARG A 901 5.06 2.33 -3.18
N PRO A 902 5.12 2.02 -1.87
CA PRO A 902 5.57 2.94 -0.83
C PRO A 902 7.08 3.19 -0.81
N VAL A 903 7.87 2.44 -1.58
CA VAL A 903 9.34 2.55 -1.65
C VAL A 903 9.85 2.89 -3.06
N ASP A 904 8.97 2.98 -4.05
CA ASP A 904 9.32 3.33 -5.42
C ASP A 904 9.17 4.85 -5.60
N PHE A 905 10.00 5.47 -6.44
CA PHE A 905 9.68 6.78 -7.01
C PHE A 905 8.79 6.63 -8.25
N PRO A 906 8.06 7.69 -8.66
CA PRO A 906 7.45 7.74 -9.99
C PRO A 906 8.47 7.56 -11.13
N THR A 907 9.73 7.97 -10.88
CA THR A 907 10.85 7.76 -11.80
C THR A 907 11.38 6.33 -11.67
N ASP A 908 11.27 5.55 -12.75
CA ASP A 908 11.68 4.15 -12.77
C ASP A 908 13.18 3.96 -12.47
N GLY A 909 13.50 2.88 -11.75
CA GLY A 909 14.87 2.53 -11.38
C GLY A 909 15.43 3.29 -10.18
N ILE A 910 14.65 4.21 -9.60
CA ILE A 910 15.01 4.93 -8.37
C ILE A 910 14.00 4.55 -7.28
N PHE A 911 14.53 4.20 -6.10
CA PHE A 911 13.77 3.75 -4.93
C PHE A 911 14.19 4.56 -3.70
N MET A 912 13.45 4.46 -2.60
CA MET A 912 13.77 5.13 -1.34
C MET A 912 13.51 4.28 -0.11
N CYS A 913 14.22 4.57 0.98
CA CYS A 913 13.96 3.93 2.26
C CYS A 913 14.38 4.79 3.47
N GLY A 914 13.87 4.42 4.65
CA GLY A 914 14.22 5.06 5.91
C GLY A 914 13.60 6.46 6.06
N LEU A 915 14.25 7.30 6.86
CA LEU A 915 13.76 8.65 7.16
C LEU A 915 13.71 9.59 5.95
N ALA A 916 14.40 9.26 4.85
CA ALA A 916 14.33 10.00 3.59
C ALA A 916 12.89 10.09 3.04
N HIS A 917 12.11 9.01 3.25
CA HIS A 917 10.70 8.93 2.86
C HIS A 917 9.76 9.66 3.84
N GLY A 918 10.16 9.82 5.10
CA GLY A 918 9.34 10.41 6.17
C GLY A 918 9.64 9.82 7.54
N PRO A 919 9.21 10.45 8.65
CA PRO A 919 9.50 9.98 10.01
C PRO A 919 8.99 8.55 10.25
N LYS A 920 9.83 7.70 10.86
CA LYS A 920 9.54 6.28 11.15
C LYS A 920 10.53 5.68 12.15
N ARG A 921 10.17 4.55 12.76
CA ARG A 921 10.99 3.84 13.76
C ARG A 921 12.13 3.04 13.11
N LEU A 922 13.04 2.50 13.92
CA LEU A 922 14.18 1.70 13.46
C LEU A 922 13.74 0.44 12.70
N GLY A 923 12.88 -0.40 13.30
CA GLY A 923 12.38 -1.61 12.64
C GLY A 923 11.67 -1.31 11.31
N GLU A 924 10.86 -0.26 11.28
CA GLU A 924 10.18 0.21 10.06
C GLU A 924 11.19 0.68 8.99
N SER A 925 12.28 1.35 9.39
CA SER A 925 13.35 1.80 8.49
C SER A 925 14.14 0.62 7.91
N ILE A 926 14.40 -0.41 8.70
CA ILE A 926 15.07 -1.65 8.28
C ILE A 926 14.18 -2.41 7.29
N ALA A 927 12.89 -2.58 7.63
CA ALA A 927 11.91 -3.21 6.74
C ALA A 927 11.83 -2.48 5.39
N GLN A 928 11.81 -1.15 5.39
CA GLN A 928 11.82 -0.36 4.16
C GLN A 928 13.12 -0.50 3.36
N GLY A 929 14.27 -0.71 4.03
CA GLY A 929 15.55 -1.00 3.38
C GLY A 929 15.52 -2.32 2.61
N HIS A 930 15.01 -3.39 3.24
CA HIS A 930 14.81 -4.68 2.57
C HIS A 930 13.75 -4.58 1.47
N ALA A 931 12.68 -3.82 1.67
CA ALA A 931 11.66 -3.59 0.66
C ALA A 931 12.25 -2.92 -0.59
N ALA A 932 13.03 -1.85 -0.43
CA ALA A 932 13.72 -1.19 -1.54
C ALA A 932 14.64 -2.18 -2.28
N ALA A 933 15.36 -3.05 -1.55
CA ALA A 933 16.18 -4.09 -2.17
C ALA A 933 15.34 -5.11 -2.97
N ALA A 934 14.20 -5.58 -2.46
CA ALA A 934 13.30 -6.46 -3.21
C ALA A 934 12.83 -5.81 -4.51
N ARG A 935 12.40 -4.54 -4.44
CA ARG A 935 11.93 -3.79 -5.59
C ARG A 935 13.03 -3.56 -6.63
N VAL A 936 14.25 -3.24 -6.20
CA VAL A 936 15.44 -3.20 -7.07
C VAL A 936 15.69 -4.56 -7.73
N MET A 937 15.53 -5.67 -7.02
CA MET A 937 15.73 -7.01 -7.58
C MET A 937 14.70 -7.39 -8.65
N THR A 938 13.49 -6.82 -8.64
CA THR A 938 12.53 -7.03 -9.73
C THR A 938 13.02 -6.45 -11.08
N LEU A 939 13.99 -5.53 -11.03
CA LEU A 939 14.64 -4.91 -12.18
C LEU A 939 15.98 -5.57 -12.48
N LEU A 940 16.88 -5.66 -11.50
CA LEU A 940 18.26 -6.15 -11.69
C LEU A 940 18.39 -7.67 -11.88
N SER A 941 17.30 -8.42 -11.70
CA SER A 941 17.27 -9.86 -12.03
C SER A 941 17.08 -10.11 -13.53
N ARG A 942 16.68 -9.10 -14.31
CA ARG A 942 16.48 -9.20 -15.76
C ARG A 942 17.80 -8.92 -16.48
N GLU A 943 18.00 -9.58 -17.62
CA GLU A 943 19.17 -9.34 -18.48
C GLU A 943 18.97 -8.09 -19.34
N GLU A 944 17.75 -7.89 -19.84
CA GLU A 944 17.36 -6.75 -20.68
C GLU A 944 16.08 -6.09 -20.18
N MET A 945 15.95 -4.81 -20.49
CA MET A 945 14.77 -3.99 -20.25
C MET A 945 14.20 -3.52 -21.58
N ARG A 946 12.87 -3.43 -21.65
CA ARG A 946 12.15 -2.92 -22.83
C ARG A 946 11.86 -1.44 -22.62
N GLY A 947 12.23 -0.61 -23.58
CA GLY A 947 11.90 0.81 -23.62
C GLY A 947 10.43 1.08 -23.87
N GLU A 948 10.06 2.35 -23.80
CA GLU A 948 8.74 2.81 -24.19
C GLU A 948 8.57 2.60 -25.71
N GLY A 949 7.39 2.14 -26.15
CA GLY A 949 7.11 2.03 -27.60
C GLY A 949 6.66 3.36 -28.21
N ALA A 950 6.02 4.22 -27.41
CA ALA A 950 5.49 5.54 -27.80
C ALA A 950 6.56 6.65 -27.71
N VAL A 951 7.71 6.43 -28.33
CA VAL A 951 8.83 7.40 -28.35
C VAL A 951 8.76 8.34 -29.55
N CYS A 952 9.52 9.43 -29.51
CA CYS A 952 9.67 10.32 -30.66
C CYS A 952 10.47 9.61 -31.77
N ARG A 953 10.04 9.80 -33.03
CA ARG A 953 10.79 9.37 -34.22
C ARG A 953 11.05 10.55 -35.14
N VAL A 954 12.15 10.48 -35.87
CA VAL A 954 12.57 11.51 -36.83
C VAL A 954 12.36 10.99 -38.24
N ASP A 955 11.62 11.76 -39.04
CA ASP A 955 11.58 11.63 -40.49
C ASP A 955 12.78 12.38 -41.08
N ALA A 956 13.80 11.61 -41.46
CA ALA A 956 15.05 12.15 -42.01
C ALA A 956 14.82 13.02 -43.26
N SER A 957 13.77 12.75 -44.04
CA SER A 957 13.46 13.51 -45.27
C SER A 957 12.98 14.93 -44.99
N LYS A 958 12.44 15.19 -43.80
CA LYS A 958 11.93 16.49 -43.36
C LYS A 958 12.90 17.21 -42.42
N CYS A 959 13.91 16.53 -41.89
CA CYS A 959 14.80 17.10 -40.89
C CYS A 959 15.76 18.12 -41.52
N THR A 960 15.80 19.33 -40.97
CA THR A 960 16.70 20.40 -41.45
C THR A 960 17.96 20.58 -40.59
N GLY A 961 18.19 19.71 -39.61
CA GLY A 961 19.36 19.78 -38.73
C GLY A 961 19.42 21.01 -37.82
N CYS A 962 18.29 21.71 -37.59
CA CYS A 962 18.25 23.01 -36.89
C CYS A 962 18.56 22.98 -35.39
N ARG A 963 18.78 21.79 -34.80
CA ARG A 963 19.14 21.54 -33.38
C ARG A 963 18.18 22.06 -32.30
N VAL A 964 17.03 22.61 -32.67
CA VAL A 964 15.99 23.03 -31.70
C VAL A 964 15.52 21.86 -30.84
N CYS A 965 15.36 20.68 -31.44
CA CYS A 965 14.92 19.47 -30.73
C CYS A 965 15.88 19.01 -29.65
N GLU A 966 17.19 19.18 -29.87
CA GLU A 966 18.26 18.83 -28.93
C GLU A 966 18.25 19.78 -27.71
N THR A 967 18.01 21.07 -27.95
CA THR A 967 17.98 22.09 -26.88
C THR A 967 16.75 21.98 -25.98
N VAL A 968 15.60 21.61 -26.53
CA VAL A 968 14.34 21.53 -25.74
C VAL A 968 14.13 20.18 -25.05
N CYS A 969 14.92 19.15 -25.36
CA CYS A 969 14.72 17.82 -24.78
C CYS A 969 15.25 17.76 -23.34
N PRO A 970 14.39 17.63 -22.30
CA PRO A 970 14.82 17.62 -20.90
C PRO A 970 15.54 16.32 -20.51
N PHE A 971 15.52 15.32 -21.38
CA PHE A 971 16.14 14.01 -21.20
C PHE A 971 17.42 13.84 -22.03
N HIS A 972 17.78 14.84 -22.84
CA HIS A 972 18.87 14.74 -23.83
C HIS A 972 18.75 13.48 -24.70
N ALA A 973 17.50 13.09 -24.99
CA ALA A 973 17.18 11.92 -25.79
C ALA A 973 17.35 12.18 -27.29
N VAL A 974 17.50 13.43 -27.73
CA VAL A 974 17.63 13.80 -29.15
C VAL A 974 18.93 14.54 -29.34
N ALA A 975 19.71 14.15 -30.34
CA ALA A 975 20.93 14.82 -30.75
C ALA A 975 20.99 14.90 -32.28
N VAL A 976 21.57 15.97 -32.85
CA VAL A 976 21.82 16.03 -34.29
C VAL A 976 23.19 15.43 -34.60
N GLU A 977 23.21 14.37 -35.40
CA GLU A 977 24.44 13.68 -35.78
C GLU A 977 25.29 14.57 -36.70
N GLU A 978 26.56 14.80 -36.36
CA GLU A 978 27.43 15.72 -37.10
C GLU A 978 27.69 15.27 -38.55
N GLY A 979 27.69 13.96 -38.81
CA GLY A 979 27.93 13.41 -40.14
C GLY A 979 26.73 13.51 -41.08
N SER A 980 25.51 13.21 -40.59
CA SER A 980 24.29 13.20 -41.41
C SER A 980 23.55 14.54 -41.38
N GLY A 981 23.78 15.39 -40.38
CA GLY A 981 23.00 16.60 -40.14
C GLY A 981 21.56 16.33 -39.73
N VAL A 982 21.20 15.08 -39.43
CA VAL A 982 19.85 14.64 -39.08
C VAL A 982 19.75 14.43 -37.57
N ALA A 983 18.59 14.79 -37.00
CA ALA A 983 18.30 14.48 -35.61
C ALA A 983 18.11 12.96 -35.43
N ALA A 984 18.71 12.40 -34.38
CA ALA A 984 18.53 11.02 -33.94
C ALA A 984 17.97 11.01 -32.52
N VAL A 985 16.96 10.16 -32.29
CA VAL A 985 16.35 9.98 -30.96
C VAL A 985 16.89 8.70 -30.36
N ASN A 986 17.49 8.78 -29.18
CA ASN A 986 17.76 7.64 -28.31
C ASN A 986 16.46 7.20 -27.63
N PRO A 987 15.89 6.06 -28.00
CA PRO A 987 14.60 5.62 -27.50
C PRO A 987 14.64 5.14 -26.05
N ALA A 988 15.81 4.81 -25.50
CA ALA A 988 15.95 4.46 -24.09
C ALA A 988 15.84 5.69 -23.17
N LEU A 989 16.24 6.87 -23.67
CA LEU A 989 16.11 8.15 -22.97
C LEU A 989 14.79 8.85 -23.27
N CYS A 990 14.16 8.58 -24.41
CA CYS A 990 12.94 9.25 -24.82
C CYS A 990 11.75 8.82 -23.97
N LYS A 991 11.09 9.78 -23.31
CA LYS A 991 9.87 9.57 -22.50
C LYS A 991 8.57 9.91 -23.22
N GLY A 992 8.61 10.00 -24.56
CA GLY A 992 7.42 10.33 -25.37
C GLY A 992 6.78 11.69 -25.07
N CYS A 993 7.43 12.60 -24.33
CA CYS A 993 6.80 13.83 -23.81
C CYS A 993 6.35 14.84 -24.89
N GLY A 994 6.82 14.70 -26.13
CA GLY A 994 6.40 15.52 -27.27
C GLY A 994 6.99 16.93 -27.37
N LEU A 995 7.77 17.40 -26.39
CA LEU A 995 8.41 18.74 -26.42
C LEU A 995 9.20 18.99 -27.71
N CYS A 996 10.01 18.03 -28.14
CA CYS A 996 10.79 18.14 -29.37
C CYS A 996 9.93 18.07 -30.65
N ALA A 997 8.83 17.31 -30.62
CA ALA A 997 7.89 17.21 -31.75
C ALA A 997 7.11 18.52 -31.91
N ALA A 998 6.54 19.05 -30.84
CA ALA A 998 5.83 20.32 -30.83
C ALA A 998 6.72 21.52 -31.22
N SER A 999 8.03 21.44 -30.98
CA SER A 999 9.00 22.47 -31.36
C SER A 999 9.58 22.29 -32.77
N CYS A 1000 9.29 21.17 -33.45
CA CYS A 1000 9.86 20.84 -34.74
C CYS A 1000 9.16 21.58 -35.88
N ARG A 1001 9.77 22.68 -36.34
CA ARG A 1001 9.19 23.53 -37.39
C ARG A 1001 9.01 22.85 -38.75
N SER A 1002 9.79 21.80 -39.03
CA SER A 1002 9.67 21.05 -40.29
C SER A 1002 8.72 19.86 -40.18
N GLY A 1003 8.12 19.62 -39.00
CA GLY A 1003 7.27 18.45 -38.75
C GLY A 1003 8.01 17.10 -38.80
N ALA A 1004 9.35 17.12 -38.82
CA ALA A 1004 10.19 15.94 -38.91
C ALA A 1004 10.12 15.04 -37.67
N LEU A 1005 9.85 15.62 -36.49
CA LEU A 1005 9.72 14.87 -35.24
C LEU A 1005 8.25 14.64 -34.91
N GLN A 1006 7.91 13.39 -34.65
CA GLN A 1006 6.55 12.98 -34.28
C GLN A 1006 6.61 12.05 -33.06
N VAL A 1007 5.64 12.16 -32.15
CA VAL A 1007 5.47 11.20 -31.04
C VAL A 1007 4.68 10.02 -31.56
N MET A 1008 5.26 8.83 -31.56
CA MET A 1008 4.53 7.65 -32.02
C MET A 1008 3.38 7.31 -31.06
N GLY A 1009 2.19 7.02 -31.60
CA GLY A 1009 0.98 6.79 -30.83
C GLY A 1009 0.25 8.07 -30.35
N ASN A 1010 0.86 9.25 -30.53
CA ASN A 1010 0.23 10.56 -30.37
C ASN A 1010 0.79 11.57 -31.40
N ASN A 1011 0.87 11.16 -32.67
CA ASN A 1011 1.40 12.02 -33.73
C ASN A 1011 0.40 13.12 -34.08
N GLU A 1012 0.83 14.07 -34.90
CA GLU A 1012 0.04 15.24 -35.27
C GLU A 1012 -1.32 14.85 -35.87
N GLU A 1013 -1.33 13.93 -36.84
CA GLU A 1013 -2.56 13.44 -37.48
C GLU A 1013 -3.54 12.80 -36.48
N GLN A 1014 -3.02 11.98 -35.57
CA GLN A 1014 -3.78 11.35 -34.49
C GLN A 1014 -4.42 12.39 -33.55
N VAL A 1015 -3.66 13.40 -33.14
CA VAL A 1015 -4.15 14.46 -32.24
C VAL A 1015 -5.19 15.33 -32.94
N PHE A 1016 -4.94 15.77 -34.19
CA PHE A 1016 -5.90 16.55 -34.95
C PHE A 1016 -7.19 15.76 -35.22
N SER A 1017 -7.10 14.46 -35.49
CA SER A 1017 -8.27 13.60 -35.64
C SER A 1017 -9.15 13.59 -34.38
N GLN A 1018 -8.55 13.60 -33.17
CA GLN A 1018 -9.34 13.74 -31.93
C GLN A 1018 -10.00 15.11 -31.81
N LEU A 1019 -9.30 16.18 -32.18
CA LEU A 1019 -9.83 17.54 -32.13
C LEU A 1019 -10.98 17.72 -33.11
N GLU A 1020 -10.81 17.27 -34.35
CA GLU A 1020 -11.86 17.27 -35.38
C GLU A 1020 -13.06 16.43 -34.93
N ALA A 1021 -12.82 15.25 -34.37
CA ALA A 1021 -13.87 14.43 -33.79
C ALA A 1021 -14.63 15.16 -32.67
N PHE A 1022 -14.02 16.06 -31.92
CA PHE A 1022 -14.73 16.85 -30.93
C PHE A 1022 -15.50 18.02 -31.57
N LEU A 1023 -14.88 18.72 -32.52
CA LEU A 1023 -15.39 19.94 -33.13
C LEU A 1023 -16.49 19.70 -34.16
N VAL A 1024 -16.48 18.56 -34.86
CA VAL A 1024 -17.44 18.22 -35.91
C VAL A 1024 -18.39 17.15 -35.40
N GLN A 1025 -19.68 17.50 -35.28
CA GLN A 1025 -20.75 16.58 -34.93
C GLN A 1025 -21.00 15.57 -36.07
N PRO A 1026 -21.64 14.42 -35.80
CA PRO A 1026 -21.89 13.38 -36.83
C PRO A 1026 -22.82 13.85 -37.95
N ASP A 1027 -23.60 14.91 -37.72
CA ASP A 1027 -24.45 15.57 -38.70
C ASP A 1027 -23.72 16.65 -39.53
N GLY A 1028 -22.40 16.80 -39.33
CA GLY A 1028 -21.56 17.78 -40.03
C GLY A 1028 -21.56 19.17 -39.41
N GLN A 1029 -22.31 19.42 -38.33
CA GLN A 1029 -22.31 20.72 -37.66
C GLN A 1029 -21.03 20.94 -36.86
N ARG A 1030 -20.40 22.11 -37.04
CA ARG A 1030 -19.23 22.51 -36.25
C ARG A 1030 -19.70 23.09 -34.91
N ARG A 1031 -19.11 22.62 -33.81
CA ARG A 1031 -19.19 23.28 -32.50
C ARG A 1031 -18.47 24.62 -32.62
N VAL A 1032 -19.25 25.70 -32.79
CA VAL A 1032 -18.72 27.06 -32.70
C VAL A 1032 -18.46 27.33 -31.22
N ALA A 1033 -17.20 27.60 -30.86
CA ALA A 1033 -16.89 28.11 -29.54
C ALA A 1033 -17.61 29.45 -29.36
N ALA A 1034 -18.46 29.55 -28.35
CA ALA A 1034 -19.09 30.81 -27.95
C ALA A 1034 -18.07 31.72 -27.24
#